data_AF-A0A428Q7T3-F1
#
_entry.id   AF-A0A428Q7T3-F1
#
_cell.length_a   1.000
_cell.length_b   1.000
_cell.length_c   1.000
_cell.angle_alpha   90.00
_cell.angle_beta   90.00
_cell.angle_gamma   90.00
#
_symmetry.space_group_name_H-M   'P 1'
#
loop_
_entity.id
_entity.type
_entity.pdbx_description
1 polymer ?
#
loop_
_entity_poly.entity_id
_entity_poly.type
_entity_poly.pdbx_seq_one_letter_code
_entity_poly.pdbx_strand_id
1 'polypeptide(L)'
;MEESAPLRWSGAFPVVHPSAVATKNLRGDKILLPQSALEQLLAAAQSRPSNISSRSDPWSYSTASRSDADSAQQLPNPLTFRLVNPKNNNAVFAGIREFSASEGTLGLSSWLAEALEVQEEDCLSFRQEEDSIGKDPALFQEGNMDIDGIQIKVEARQLPKGTYVRLRPLEAGYNPDDWKPLLERQLRENFTTLSTGAMLTVKGARGEEFKLLVDKVAPEGDGICVVDTDLEVDIEALDEEQARETLRRIMSTQRGSSGGSSSGGEIDIWKPVDGQVLEGEYVDYVLPSWNRSQPLVIELSTGEDEDALDIFITPKSSRQRALPRESTHVFGDFSPTTNGKKTIVISPTNVELDGAEQILISVHGYKHPDAGESSVQALRYSLRASANLPDDQAGSNGVNGQEHSPEDVQCSNCLQFVPKRTMVLHESFCRRNNIVCPGCKSVFKKGSPEWEAHWHCEKDEAFGNSTHSRAKHDDVFHTQRQCTHCEFSTNSLADLARHQTSVCPGKLILCRFCHLEVPQEGDPFNPSPEVVLSGLTAHELADGTRTTECHLCDKIVRLKDMETHLKHHELDKVSRLKPPICRNENCGRTMFGVGPKGQVRQAASTEQAQNDIGLCSICFGPLYVSMHDPEGKALRRRIERRYLGQLMTGCGKAHCANSWCKTGRANAGLDPKPSSAREVLPLVKPLLASIPNMNEPLYFCADETSQTSRKLAEMMTSEGVWDLDWCIAAGEAEKGNMDKMRDWLQAWAPTR
;
A
#
# COMPACT_ATOMS: atom_id res chain seq x y z
N MET A 1 -4.54 -6.19 37.52
CA MET A 1 -3.87 -5.06 36.84
C MET A 1 -4.33 -3.82 37.58
N GLU A 2 -3.43 -3.12 38.25
CA GLU A 2 -3.76 -1.93 39.05
C GLU A 2 -4.11 -0.76 38.11
N GLU A 3 -5.34 -0.29 38.22
CA GLU A 3 -5.85 0.87 37.48
C GLU A 3 -5.26 2.14 38.10
N SER A 4 -4.36 2.81 37.37
CA SER A 4 -3.74 4.06 37.84
C SER A 4 -4.80 5.13 38.07
N ALA A 5 -4.75 5.83 39.22
CA ALA A 5 -5.72 6.87 39.56
C ALA A 5 -5.90 7.90 38.41
N PRO A 6 -7.14 8.28 38.05
CA PRO A 6 -7.40 9.12 36.88
C PRO A 6 -6.83 10.53 37.04
N LEU A 7 -6.18 11.05 35.99
CA LEU A 7 -5.74 12.45 35.91
C LEU A 7 -6.98 13.35 35.98
N ARG A 8 -7.01 14.31 36.91
CA ARG A 8 -8.12 15.27 37.07
C ARG A 8 -7.63 16.68 36.75
N TRP A 9 -8.03 17.19 35.61
CA TRP A 9 -7.82 18.58 35.19
C TRP A 9 -9.08 19.07 34.49
N SER A 10 -9.43 20.33 34.67
CA SER A 10 -10.55 20.95 33.95
C SER A 10 -10.26 22.41 33.66
N GLY A 11 -10.54 22.85 32.43
CA GLY A 11 -10.50 24.25 32.03
C GLY A 11 -11.74 24.61 31.20
N ALA A 12 -12.08 25.90 31.13
CA ALA A 12 -13.13 26.40 30.26
C ALA A 12 -12.50 27.35 29.23
N PHE A 13 -12.72 27.08 27.95
CA PHE A 13 -12.07 27.81 26.86
C PHE A 13 -13.11 28.24 25.82
N PRO A 14 -13.07 29.49 25.33
CA PRO A 14 -13.85 29.92 24.18
C PRO A 14 -13.35 29.26 22.88
N VAL A 15 -14.30 28.95 21.99
CA VAL A 15 -14.03 28.32 20.69
C VAL A 15 -13.62 29.35 19.65
N VAL A 16 -12.56 29.05 18.90
CA VAL A 16 -12.10 29.88 17.77
C VAL A 16 -12.84 29.50 16.49
N HIS A 17 -13.16 30.49 15.66
CA HIS A 17 -13.81 30.27 14.36
C HIS A 17 -13.01 29.29 13.46
N PRO A 18 -13.67 28.36 12.74
CA PRO A 18 -13.03 27.33 11.91
C PRO A 18 -12.01 27.87 10.90
N SER A 19 -12.21 29.07 10.35
CA SER A 19 -11.29 29.68 9.38
C SER A 19 -9.91 30.04 9.95
N ALA A 20 -9.78 30.32 11.24
CA ALA A 20 -8.48 30.52 11.89
C ALA A 20 -7.75 29.19 12.18
N VAL A 21 -8.51 28.09 12.21
CA VAL A 21 -8.04 26.73 12.51
C VAL A 21 -7.78 25.91 11.23
N ALA A 22 -8.38 26.32 10.10
CA ALA A 22 -8.28 25.65 8.80
C ALA A 22 -6.84 25.45 8.31
N THR A 23 -5.91 26.31 8.71
CA THR A 23 -4.47 26.21 8.39
C THR A 23 -3.80 24.97 8.99
N LYS A 24 -4.39 24.33 10.01
CA LYS A 24 -3.84 23.17 10.73
C LYS A 24 -4.53 21.83 10.41
N ASN A 25 -5.48 21.81 9.48
CA ASN A 25 -6.17 20.61 8.95
C ASN A 25 -6.62 19.63 10.06
N LEU A 26 -7.41 20.13 11.02
CA LEU A 26 -8.00 19.30 12.08
C LEU A 26 -9.09 18.38 11.49
N ARG A 27 -8.97 17.07 11.74
CA ARG A 27 -9.90 16.04 11.27
C ARG A 27 -10.32 15.13 12.43
N GLY A 28 -11.55 14.66 12.41
CA GLY A 28 -12.13 13.75 13.40
C GLY A 28 -12.28 14.36 14.81
N ASP A 29 -11.88 13.64 15.85
CA ASP A 29 -12.09 14.03 17.27
C ASP A 29 -10.91 14.83 17.87
N LYS A 30 -10.06 15.41 17.03
CA LYS A 30 -8.82 16.07 17.44
C LYS A 30 -9.02 17.54 17.81
N ILE A 31 -8.54 17.93 19.00
CA ILE A 31 -8.55 19.31 19.49
C ILE A 31 -7.15 19.94 19.57
N LEU A 32 -7.13 21.28 19.57
CA LEU A 32 -5.94 22.11 19.86
C LEU A 32 -6.14 22.83 21.20
N LEU A 33 -5.18 22.66 22.12
CA LEU A 33 -5.15 23.36 23.40
C LEU A 33 -4.00 24.38 23.44
N PRO A 34 -4.05 25.39 24.32
CA PRO A 34 -2.95 26.33 24.51
C PRO A 34 -1.81 25.70 25.30
N GLN A 35 -0.61 26.28 25.22
CA GLN A 35 0.57 25.78 25.93
C GLN A 35 0.38 25.81 27.46
N SER A 36 -0.32 26.83 27.98
CA SER A 36 -0.71 26.90 29.39
C SER A 36 -1.50 25.70 29.89
N ALA A 37 -2.31 25.05 29.04
CA ALA A 37 -3.04 23.85 29.42
C ALA A 37 -2.11 22.64 29.63
N LEU A 38 -1.04 22.52 28.83
CA LEU A 38 -0.02 21.48 29.02
C LEU A 38 0.72 21.65 30.35
N GLU A 39 1.11 22.87 30.68
CA GLU A 39 1.80 23.18 31.94
C GLU A 39 0.92 22.82 33.15
N GLN A 40 -0.38 23.15 33.09
CA GLN A 40 -1.33 22.78 34.12
C GLN A 40 -1.55 21.26 34.22
N LEU A 41 -1.59 20.56 33.09
CA LEU A 41 -1.71 19.09 33.07
C LEU A 41 -0.47 18.41 33.67
N LEU A 42 0.73 18.92 33.37
CA LEU A 42 1.98 18.44 33.97
C LEU A 42 2.03 18.71 35.47
N ALA A 43 1.58 19.89 35.93
CA ALA A 43 1.45 20.20 37.35
C ALA A 43 0.44 19.27 38.05
N ALA A 44 -0.69 18.98 37.41
CA ALA A 44 -1.69 18.05 37.92
C ALA A 44 -1.14 16.62 38.00
N ALA A 45 -0.35 16.18 37.03
CA ALA A 45 0.30 14.87 37.03
C ALA A 45 1.32 14.70 38.16
N GLN A 46 2.09 15.75 38.47
CA GLN A 46 3.08 15.77 39.57
C GLN A 46 2.43 15.71 40.96
N SER A 47 1.17 16.13 41.09
CA SER A 47 0.41 16.09 42.35
C SER A 47 -0.16 14.71 42.72
N ARG A 48 0.12 13.66 41.91
CA ARG A 48 -0.36 12.29 42.15
C ARG A 48 0.31 11.67 43.39
N PRO A 49 -0.45 11.15 44.38
CA PRO A 49 0.15 10.39 45.47
C PRO A 49 0.67 9.04 44.95
N SER A 50 1.96 8.77 45.09
CA SER A 50 2.56 7.46 44.82
C SER A 50 2.08 6.45 45.86
N ASN A 51 1.31 5.44 45.45
CA ASN A 51 1.00 4.27 46.29
C ASN A 51 2.25 3.36 46.37
N ILE A 52 3.24 3.76 47.16
CA ILE A 52 4.30 2.84 47.60
C ILE A 52 3.86 2.27 48.93
N SER A 53 3.36 1.04 48.91
CA SER A 53 3.28 0.20 50.11
C SER A 53 4.72 -0.10 50.55
N SER A 54 5.14 0.50 51.66
CA SER A 54 6.46 0.30 52.27
C SER A 54 6.63 -1.14 52.78
N ARG A 55 7.13 -2.05 51.94
CA ARG A 55 7.90 -3.21 52.43
C ARG A 55 9.34 -2.77 52.56
N SER A 56 9.72 -2.38 53.77
CA SER A 56 11.08 -2.05 54.16
C SER A 56 11.94 -3.30 54.23
N ASP A 57 12.73 -3.59 53.20
CA ASP A 57 13.86 -4.52 53.28
C ASP A 57 15.13 -3.74 53.71
N PRO A 58 15.75 -4.02 54.88
CA PRO A 58 16.82 -3.18 55.43
C PRO A 58 18.23 -3.33 54.81
N TRP A 59 18.39 -4.00 53.67
CA TRP A 59 19.72 -4.24 53.09
C TRP A 59 19.72 -4.06 51.56
N SER A 60 19.80 -2.81 51.11
CA SER A 60 20.34 -2.52 49.78
C SER A 60 21.01 -1.15 49.80
N TYR A 61 22.34 -1.16 49.74
CA TYR A 61 23.16 0.03 49.59
C TYR A 61 23.35 0.28 48.09
N SER A 62 22.76 1.39 47.61
CA SER A 62 23.25 2.20 46.49
C SER A 62 23.26 1.59 45.08
N THR A 63 22.25 1.95 44.28
CA THR A 63 22.43 2.83 43.09
C THR A 63 21.05 3.36 42.69
N ALA A 64 20.69 4.57 43.15
CA ALA A 64 19.56 5.29 42.60
C ALA A 64 19.93 5.73 41.18
N SER A 65 19.50 4.95 40.18
CA SER A 65 19.55 5.34 38.78
C SER A 65 18.60 6.51 38.56
N ARG A 66 19.02 7.46 37.72
CA ARG A 66 18.26 8.59 37.17
C ARG A 66 16.91 8.25 36.51
N SER A 67 16.48 6.99 36.54
CA SER A 67 15.25 6.48 35.92
C SER A 67 13.97 6.81 36.67
N ASP A 68 14.02 7.03 38.00
CA ASP A 68 12.80 7.24 38.79
C ASP A 68 12.25 8.68 38.74
N ALA A 69 13.07 9.64 38.31
CA ALA A 69 12.64 11.04 38.15
C ALA A 69 11.84 11.28 36.85
N ASP A 70 12.13 10.53 35.78
CA ASP A 70 11.41 10.64 34.49
C ASP A 70 10.00 10.04 34.57
N SER A 71 9.80 8.99 35.36
CA SER A 71 8.48 8.36 35.55
C SER A 71 7.47 9.26 36.26
N ALA A 72 7.90 10.28 37.02
CA ALA A 72 7.01 11.21 37.72
C ALA A 72 6.45 12.33 36.83
N GLN A 73 7.02 12.53 35.63
CA GLN A 73 6.59 13.56 34.67
C GLN A 73 5.82 12.99 33.47
N GLN A 74 5.61 11.67 33.42
CA GLN A 74 5.02 11.02 32.26
C GLN A 74 3.49 11.08 32.30
N LEU A 75 2.90 11.89 31.43
CA LEU A 75 1.47 11.91 31.18
C LEU A 75 1.01 10.57 30.57
N PRO A 76 -0.20 10.08 30.90
CA PRO A 76 -0.74 8.89 30.27
C PRO A 76 -0.90 9.12 28.77
N ASN A 77 -0.44 8.15 27.97
CA ASN A 77 -0.62 8.13 26.53
C ASN A 77 -1.66 7.06 26.19
N PRO A 78 -2.75 7.35 25.46
CA PRO A 78 -3.18 8.65 24.92
C PRO A 78 -3.89 9.56 25.93
N LEU A 79 -3.77 10.87 25.74
CA LEU A 79 -4.49 11.90 26.49
C LEU A 79 -5.89 12.12 25.90
N THR A 80 -6.92 11.83 26.69
CA THR A 80 -8.32 11.97 26.29
C THR A 80 -9.04 13.02 27.15
N PHE A 81 -9.87 13.82 26.50
CA PHE A 81 -10.61 14.92 27.10
C PHE A 81 -12.11 14.74 26.88
N ARG A 82 -12.91 15.11 27.88
CA ARG A 82 -14.35 15.25 27.80
C ARG A 82 -14.68 16.71 27.56
N LEU A 83 -15.28 16.99 26.43
CA LEU A 83 -15.81 18.31 26.08
C LEU A 83 -17.27 18.37 26.51
N VAL A 84 -17.65 19.39 27.26
CA VAL A 84 -19.03 19.63 27.66
C VAL A 84 -19.42 21.03 27.23
N ASN A 85 -20.45 21.12 26.39
CA ASN A 85 -21.06 22.40 26.05
C ASN A 85 -22.11 22.73 27.13
N PRO A 86 -21.90 23.81 27.93
CA PRO A 86 -22.80 24.15 29.03
C PRO A 86 -24.17 24.67 28.57
N LYS A 87 -24.33 25.08 27.29
CA LYS A 87 -25.61 25.58 26.78
C LYS A 87 -26.62 24.45 26.54
N ASN A 88 -26.19 23.32 25.97
CA ASN A 88 -27.04 22.18 25.62
C ASN A 88 -26.80 20.93 26.51
N ASN A 89 -25.83 20.98 27.43
CA ASN A 89 -25.36 19.84 28.23
C ASN A 89 -24.89 18.63 27.40
N ASN A 90 -24.58 18.84 26.12
CA ASN A 90 -24.05 17.78 25.28
C ASN A 90 -22.56 17.55 25.62
N ALA A 91 -22.17 16.28 25.67
CA ALA A 91 -20.83 15.87 26.09
C ALA A 91 -20.24 14.88 25.08
N VAL A 92 -19.05 15.20 24.56
CA VAL A 92 -18.34 14.40 23.56
C VAL A 92 -16.89 14.21 24.01
N PHE A 93 -16.32 13.05 23.76
CA PHE A 93 -14.90 12.79 24.01
C PHE A 93 -14.06 13.17 22.79
N ALA A 94 -12.86 13.66 23.08
CA ALA A 94 -11.92 14.15 22.08
C ALA A 94 -10.48 13.82 22.48
N GLY A 95 -9.62 13.64 21.48
CA GLY A 95 -8.18 13.52 21.64
C GLY A 95 -7.46 14.82 21.37
N ILE A 96 -6.28 14.99 21.97
CA ILE A 96 -5.41 16.12 21.63
C ILE A 96 -4.52 15.81 20.42
N ARG A 97 -4.44 16.76 19.50
CA ARG A 97 -3.43 16.74 18.43
C ARG A 97 -2.12 17.38 18.86
N GLU A 98 -2.20 18.62 19.34
CA GLU A 98 -1.03 19.41 19.75
C GLU A 98 -1.45 20.59 20.66
N PHE A 99 -0.49 21.16 21.38
CA PHE A 99 -0.67 22.31 22.26
C PHE A 99 -0.19 23.60 21.58
N SER A 100 -0.86 24.02 20.50
CA SER A 100 -0.44 25.14 19.65
C SER A 100 -1.51 26.22 19.46
N ALA A 101 -2.61 26.17 20.22
CA ALA A 101 -3.65 27.20 20.17
C ALA A 101 -3.17 28.51 20.82
N SER A 102 -3.77 29.64 20.44
CA SER A 102 -3.52 30.91 21.13
C SER A 102 -3.97 30.81 22.59
N GLU A 103 -3.25 31.49 23.47
CA GLU A 103 -3.48 31.42 24.92
C GLU A 103 -4.95 31.69 25.27
N GLY A 104 -5.53 30.81 26.07
CA GLY A 104 -6.92 30.89 26.48
C GLY A 104 -7.96 30.56 25.41
N THR A 105 -7.61 29.88 24.32
CA THR A 105 -8.58 29.50 23.26
C THR A 105 -8.57 28.00 22.94
N LEU A 106 -9.68 27.48 22.38
CA LEU A 106 -9.84 26.08 21.96
C LEU A 106 -10.08 25.98 20.46
N GLY A 107 -9.27 25.17 19.77
CA GLY A 107 -9.50 24.79 18.38
C GLY A 107 -10.27 23.47 18.30
N LEU A 108 -11.46 23.50 17.68
CA LEU A 108 -12.26 22.31 17.38
C LEU A 108 -12.16 21.93 15.90
N SER A 109 -12.33 20.64 15.62
CA SER A 109 -12.61 20.17 14.25
C SER A 109 -14.05 20.50 13.86
N SER A 110 -14.34 20.54 12.54
CA SER A 110 -15.71 20.73 12.04
C SER A 110 -16.67 19.66 12.57
N TRP A 111 -16.21 18.41 12.64
CA TRP A 111 -16.98 17.30 13.20
C TRP A 111 -17.33 17.49 14.68
N LEU A 112 -16.38 17.94 15.52
CA LEU A 112 -16.65 18.21 16.93
C LEU A 112 -17.58 19.41 17.13
N ALA A 113 -17.48 20.43 16.26
CA ALA A 113 -18.38 21.58 16.29
C ALA A 113 -19.83 21.17 15.99
N GLU A 114 -20.02 20.33 14.95
CA GLU A 114 -21.32 19.74 14.63
C GLU A 114 -21.84 18.85 15.77
N ALA A 115 -20.99 17.98 16.32
CA ALA A 115 -21.39 17.06 17.38
C ALA A 115 -21.74 17.77 18.70
N LEU A 116 -21.14 18.94 18.99
CA LEU A 116 -21.43 19.77 20.15
C LEU A 116 -22.50 20.84 19.89
N GLU A 117 -23.04 20.90 18.66
CA GLU A 117 -24.02 21.87 18.16
C GLU A 117 -23.59 23.33 18.35
N VAL A 118 -22.31 23.60 18.13
CA VAL A 118 -21.76 24.96 18.20
C VAL A 118 -22.04 25.66 16.87
N GLN A 119 -22.85 26.72 16.90
CA GLN A 119 -23.11 27.52 15.70
C GLN A 119 -21.93 28.46 15.40
N GLU A 120 -21.75 28.82 14.12
CA GLU A 120 -20.65 29.71 13.69
C GLU A 120 -20.73 31.11 14.33
N GLU A 121 -21.94 31.56 14.66
CA GLU A 121 -22.22 32.84 15.33
C GLU A 121 -21.76 32.92 16.80
N ASP A 122 -21.53 31.77 17.42
CA ASP A 122 -21.10 31.64 18.82
C ASP A 122 -19.56 31.54 18.97
N CYS A 123 -18.82 31.54 17.86
CA CYS A 123 -17.37 31.40 17.81
C CYS A 123 -16.66 32.76 17.82
N LEU A 124 -15.50 32.84 18.47
CA LEU A 124 -14.69 34.06 18.46
C LEU A 124 -14.15 34.32 17.05
N SER A 125 -14.60 35.42 16.44
CA SER A 125 -13.97 36.01 15.26
C SER A 125 -12.95 37.05 15.70
N PHE A 126 -11.68 36.80 15.43
CA PHE A 126 -10.68 37.88 15.49
C PHE A 126 -10.97 38.80 14.31
N ARG A 127 -11.67 39.92 14.53
CA ARG A 127 -11.68 41.02 13.56
C ARG A 127 -10.24 41.50 13.42
N GLN A 128 -9.62 41.25 12.27
CA GLN A 128 -8.41 41.95 11.86
C GLN A 128 -8.77 43.44 11.69
N GLU A 129 -8.52 44.26 12.71
CA GLU A 129 -8.31 45.69 12.50
C GLU A 129 -6.86 45.89 12.03
N GLU A 130 -6.60 45.56 10.76
CA GLU A 130 -5.52 46.24 10.02
C GLU A 130 -6.09 47.57 9.51
N ASP A 131 -5.98 48.60 10.34
CA ASP A 131 -5.74 50.01 9.97
C ASP A 131 -6.31 50.95 11.03
N SER A 132 -5.45 51.49 11.91
CA SER A 132 -5.46 52.90 12.30
C SER A 132 -4.32 53.23 13.28
N ILE A 133 -3.44 54.09 12.81
CA ILE A 133 -2.30 54.67 13.52
C ILE A 133 -2.78 55.54 14.70
N GLY A 134 -2.25 55.27 15.89
CA GLY A 134 -1.99 56.27 16.95
C GLY A 134 -3.03 56.40 18.07
N LYS A 135 -2.76 55.78 19.24
CA LYS A 135 -2.99 56.38 20.57
C LYS A 135 -2.28 55.63 21.71
N ASP A 136 -1.93 56.42 22.72
CA ASP A 136 -1.00 56.23 23.84
C ASP A 136 -1.03 54.91 24.65
N PRO A 137 0.13 54.44 25.18
CA PRO A 137 0.26 53.18 25.92
C PRO A 137 0.03 53.31 27.45
N ALA A 138 -1.01 54.05 27.88
CA ALA A 138 -1.20 54.38 29.30
C ALA A 138 -2.56 53.97 29.91
N LEU A 139 -3.26 52.99 29.35
CA LEU A 139 -4.50 52.44 29.92
C LEU A 139 -4.53 50.90 29.89
N PHE A 140 -3.57 50.26 30.55
CA PHE A 140 -3.76 48.89 31.04
C PHE A 140 -4.35 48.98 32.45
N GLN A 141 -5.67 49.22 32.51
CA GLN A 141 -6.44 49.05 33.73
C GLN A 141 -7.36 47.85 33.54
N GLU A 142 -7.21 46.88 34.44
CA GLU A 142 -8.00 45.66 34.54
C GLU A 142 -9.49 45.98 34.38
N GLY A 143 -10.05 45.56 33.26
CA GLY A 143 -11.44 45.75 32.88
C GLY A 143 -11.89 44.56 32.06
N ASN A 144 -12.64 43.69 32.74
CA ASN A 144 -13.47 42.60 32.24
C ASN A 144 -13.85 42.77 30.75
N MET A 145 -13.12 42.14 29.83
CA MET A 145 -13.61 41.94 28.47
C MET A 145 -14.69 40.88 28.57
N ASP A 146 -15.95 41.25 28.33
CA ASP A 146 -17.01 40.29 28.09
C ASP A 146 -16.66 39.52 26.81
N ILE A 147 -16.13 38.31 26.98
CA ILE A 147 -15.79 37.39 25.90
C ILE A 147 -17.12 36.82 25.37
N ASP A 148 -17.67 37.42 24.33
CA ASP A 148 -18.93 37.04 23.70
C ASP A 148 -18.72 35.80 22.79
N GLY A 149 -18.50 34.64 23.41
CA GLY A 149 -18.33 33.36 22.72
C GLY A 149 -18.65 32.17 23.62
N ILE A 150 -19.09 31.05 23.05
CA ILE A 150 -19.37 29.83 23.82
C ILE A 150 -18.10 29.33 24.49
N GLN A 151 -18.13 29.24 25.81
CA GLN A 151 -17.09 28.59 26.61
C GLN A 151 -17.38 27.09 26.74
N ILE A 152 -16.52 26.26 26.16
CA ILE A 152 -16.61 24.81 26.30
C ILE A 152 -15.76 24.38 27.48
N LYS A 153 -16.35 23.55 28.36
CA LYS A 153 -15.63 22.95 29.48
C LYS A 153 -14.88 21.72 28.99
N VAL A 154 -13.57 21.72 29.15
CA VAL A 154 -12.66 20.63 28.79
C VAL A 154 -12.19 19.95 30.07
N GLU A 155 -12.51 18.68 30.24
CA GLU A 155 -12.10 17.87 31.41
C GLU A 155 -11.16 16.74 30.97
N ALA A 156 -9.98 16.61 31.57
CA ALA A 156 -9.12 15.46 31.33
C ALA A 156 -9.77 14.21 31.97
N ARG A 157 -10.07 13.19 31.16
CA ARG A 157 -10.67 11.94 31.62
C ARG A 157 -10.12 10.79 30.80
N GLN A 158 -9.42 9.86 31.45
CA GLN A 158 -8.93 8.65 30.79
C GLN A 158 -10.08 7.71 30.47
N LEU A 159 -10.20 7.29 29.21
CA LEU A 159 -11.17 6.28 28.78
C LEU A 159 -10.54 4.87 28.79
N PRO A 160 -11.34 3.83 29.07
CA PRO A 160 -10.89 2.45 28.91
C PRO A 160 -10.66 2.13 27.42
N LYS A 161 -9.77 1.16 27.19
CA LYS A 161 -9.51 0.61 25.85
C LYS A 161 -10.74 -0.13 25.33
N GLY A 162 -11.18 0.19 24.13
CA GLY A 162 -12.32 -0.44 23.48
C GLY A 162 -12.01 -1.87 23.03
N THR A 163 -12.98 -2.78 23.21
CA THR A 163 -12.92 -4.15 22.69
C THR A 163 -13.95 -4.40 21.59
N TYR A 164 -15.11 -3.73 21.68
CA TYR A 164 -16.19 -3.90 20.70
C TYR A 164 -16.96 -2.59 20.49
N VAL A 165 -17.36 -2.33 19.23
CA VAL A 165 -18.26 -1.24 18.86
C VAL A 165 -19.31 -1.73 17.86
N ARG A 166 -20.55 -1.28 18.08
CA ARG A 166 -21.68 -1.50 17.18
C ARG A 166 -22.07 -0.20 16.51
N LEU A 167 -21.98 -0.16 15.20
CA LEU A 167 -22.33 0.99 14.37
C LEU A 167 -23.63 0.73 13.61
N ARG A 168 -24.44 1.76 13.40
CA ARG A 168 -25.66 1.69 12.58
C ARG A 168 -25.63 2.72 11.45
N PRO A 169 -25.76 2.33 10.18
CA PRO A 169 -25.85 3.28 9.08
C PRO A 169 -27.22 3.98 9.07
N LEU A 170 -27.21 5.29 8.82
CA LEU A 170 -28.44 6.09 8.67
C LEU A 170 -29.01 6.00 7.24
N GLU A 171 -28.17 5.69 6.25
CA GLU A 171 -28.54 5.65 4.83
C GLU A 171 -28.60 4.21 4.29
N ALA A 172 -29.56 3.93 3.41
CA ALA A 172 -29.72 2.64 2.74
C ALA A 172 -28.78 2.50 1.53
N GLY A 173 -28.34 1.27 1.22
CA GLY A 173 -27.44 1.01 0.08
C GLY A 173 -25.98 0.71 0.43
N TYR A 174 -25.66 0.40 1.69
CA TYR A 174 -24.29 0.10 2.10
C TYR A 174 -23.85 -1.31 1.67
N ASN A 175 -22.65 -1.46 1.10
CA ASN A 175 -22.02 -2.77 0.81
C ASN A 175 -20.98 -3.11 1.89
N PRO A 176 -21.27 -3.99 2.86
CA PRO A 176 -20.45 -4.19 4.07
C PRO A 176 -18.98 -4.54 3.81
N ASP A 177 -18.69 -5.17 2.66
CA ASP A 177 -17.34 -5.63 2.33
C ASP A 177 -16.41 -4.49 1.88
N ASP A 178 -16.95 -3.41 1.28
CA ASP A 178 -16.13 -2.34 0.68
C ASP A 178 -15.69 -1.27 1.69
N TRP A 179 -16.49 -0.98 2.72
CA TRP A 179 -16.25 0.17 3.61
C TRP A 179 -15.76 -0.19 5.00
N LYS A 180 -15.82 -1.45 5.45
CA LYS A 180 -15.24 -1.86 6.75
C LYS A 180 -13.76 -1.47 6.87
N PRO A 181 -12.90 -1.71 5.86
CA PRO A 181 -11.50 -1.31 5.95
C PRO A 181 -11.30 0.21 5.87
N LEU A 182 -12.15 0.93 5.12
CA LEU A 182 -12.13 2.40 5.04
C LEU A 182 -12.47 3.02 6.39
N LEU A 183 -13.50 2.49 7.05
CA LEU A 183 -13.89 2.88 8.40
C LEU A 183 -12.75 2.60 9.39
N GLU A 184 -12.13 1.41 9.36
CA GLU A 184 -11.02 1.09 10.25
C GLU A 184 -9.85 2.08 10.09
N ARG A 185 -9.49 2.40 8.84
CA ARG A 185 -8.47 3.40 8.54
C ARG A 185 -8.86 4.77 9.10
N GLN A 186 -10.09 5.22 8.85
CA GLN A 186 -10.57 6.52 9.32
C GLN A 186 -10.62 6.60 10.85
N LEU A 187 -11.06 5.54 11.53
CA LEU A 187 -11.03 5.45 12.98
C LEU A 187 -9.61 5.58 13.49
N ARG A 188 -8.63 4.91 12.88
CA ARG A 188 -7.22 4.98 13.29
C ARG A 188 -6.57 6.34 13.05
N GLU A 189 -6.85 6.98 11.92
CA GLU A 189 -6.21 8.25 11.54
C GLU A 189 -6.84 9.46 12.21
N ASN A 190 -8.18 9.50 12.27
CA ASN A 190 -8.94 10.70 12.63
C ASN A 190 -9.53 10.64 14.03
N PHE A 191 -9.73 9.45 14.61
CA PHE A 191 -10.39 9.29 15.90
C PHE A 191 -9.45 8.69 16.96
N THR A 192 -9.40 9.28 18.14
CA THR A 192 -8.73 8.72 19.32
C THR A 192 -9.73 8.08 20.28
N THR A 193 -10.96 8.60 20.27
CA THR A 193 -12.06 8.25 21.14
C THR A 193 -13.35 8.09 20.34
N LEU A 194 -14.21 7.19 20.81
CA LEU A 194 -15.57 7.02 20.29
C LEU A 194 -16.56 7.22 21.43
N SER A 195 -17.47 8.17 21.25
CA SER A 195 -18.53 8.47 22.22
C SER A 195 -19.81 7.74 21.83
N THR A 196 -20.57 7.22 22.80
CA THR A 196 -21.86 6.58 22.54
C THR A 196 -22.87 7.61 22.02
N GLY A 197 -23.60 7.29 20.95
CA GLY A 197 -24.56 8.19 20.31
C GLY A 197 -23.95 9.23 19.36
N ALA A 198 -22.63 9.25 19.18
CA ALA A 198 -21.99 10.14 18.21
C ALA A 198 -22.24 9.66 16.77
N MET A 199 -22.37 10.61 15.84
CA MET A 199 -22.49 10.36 14.41
C MET A 199 -21.12 10.47 13.74
N LEU A 200 -20.66 9.42 13.08
CA LEU A 200 -19.41 9.37 12.32
C LEU A 200 -19.71 9.54 10.83
N THR A 201 -19.05 10.49 10.18
CA THR A 201 -19.15 10.67 8.72
C THR A 201 -17.94 10.01 8.06
N VAL A 202 -18.16 8.93 7.32
CA VAL A 202 -17.12 8.21 6.58
C VAL A 202 -17.15 8.63 5.11
N LYS A 203 -16.00 9.03 4.57
CA LYS A 203 -15.87 9.34 3.14
C LYS A 203 -15.45 8.07 2.41
N GLY A 204 -16.30 7.59 1.51
CA GLY A 204 -16.03 6.48 0.62
C GLY A 204 -14.98 6.84 -0.43
N ALA A 205 -14.37 5.81 -1.02
CA ALA A 205 -13.37 5.96 -2.08
C ALA A 205 -13.88 6.78 -3.28
N ARG A 206 -15.19 6.72 -3.57
CA ARG A 206 -15.82 7.44 -4.69
C ARG A 206 -16.36 8.83 -4.34
N GLY A 207 -16.05 9.35 -3.14
CA GLY A 207 -16.58 10.63 -2.66
C GLY A 207 -18.00 10.57 -2.07
N GLU A 208 -18.58 9.38 -1.94
CA GLU A 208 -19.83 9.15 -1.19
C GLU A 208 -19.58 9.39 0.30
N GLU A 209 -20.43 10.17 0.97
CA GLU A 209 -20.33 10.41 2.41
C GLU A 209 -21.40 9.60 3.14
N PHE A 210 -21.00 8.72 4.07
CA PHE A 210 -21.92 7.88 4.83
C PHE A 210 -21.93 8.29 6.29
N LYS A 211 -23.13 8.40 6.86
CA LYS A 211 -23.30 8.71 8.29
C LYS A 211 -23.62 7.43 9.07
N LEU A 212 -22.75 7.12 10.04
CA LEU A 212 -22.84 5.96 10.93
C LEU A 212 -23.07 6.43 12.38
N LEU A 213 -24.08 5.91 13.04
CA LEU A 213 -24.35 6.16 14.46
C LEU A 213 -23.63 5.12 15.34
N VAL A 214 -22.92 5.57 16.37
CA VAL A 214 -22.36 4.69 17.40
C VAL A 214 -23.46 4.28 18.37
N ASP A 215 -23.94 3.03 18.28
CA ASP A 215 -25.04 2.54 19.12
C ASP A 215 -24.54 2.00 20.47
N LYS A 216 -23.60 1.03 20.42
CA LYS A 216 -23.08 0.38 21.63
C LYS A 216 -21.56 0.27 21.60
N VAL A 217 -20.95 0.39 22.76
CA VAL A 217 -19.51 0.23 22.98
C VAL A 217 -19.27 -0.75 24.13
N ALA A 218 -18.20 -1.53 24.06
CA ALA A 218 -17.71 -2.35 25.16
C ALA A 218 -16.22 -2.01 25.43
N PRO A 219 -15.80 -1.85 26.70
CA PRO A 219 -16.59 -1.93 27.95
C PRO A 219 -17.69 -0.84 28.06
N GLU A 220 -18.77 -1.14 28.78
CA GLU A 220 -19.92 -0.22 28.91
C GLU A 220 -19.49 1.09 29.58
N GLY A 221 -19.71 2.22 28.88
CA GLY A 221 -19.39 3.56 29.35
C GLY A 221 -19.78 4.63 28.34
N ASP A 222 -19.57 5.90 28.72
CA ASP A 222 -19.89 7.07 27.88
C ASP A 222 -19.02 7.16 26.60
N GLY A 223 -17.90 6.44 26.57
CA GLY A 223 -16.99 6.37 25.43
C GLY A 223 -15.81 5.41 25.64
N ILE A 224 -15.13 5.09 24.56
CA ILE A 224 -13.97 4.18 24.52
C ILE A 224 -12.78 4.83 23.83
N CYS A 225 -11.56 4.39 24.17
CA CYS A 225 -10.35 4.74 23.44
C CYS A 225 -10.01 3.67 22.38
N VAL A 226 -9.70 4.11 21.15
CA VAL A 226 -9.46 3.25 19.97
C VAL A 226 -7.97 3.16 19.58
N VAL A 227 -7.10 3.85 20.32
CA VAL A 227 -5.65 3.87 20.04
C VAL A 227 -4.98 2.61 20.62
N ASP A 228 -4.21 1.91 19.79
CA ASP A 228 -3.49 0.67 20.14
C ASP A 228 -4.42 -0.41 20.75
N THR A 229 -5.56 -0.62 20.10
CA THR A 229 -6.57 -1.62 20.47
C THR A 229 -7.08 -2.40 19.26
N ASP A 230 -7.24 -3.71 19.42
CA ASP A 230 -7.95 -4.57 18.46
C ASP A 230 -9.46 -4.45 18.71
N LEU A 231 -10.12 -3.54 18.00
CA LEU A 231 -11.54 -3.25 18.15
C LEU A 231 -12.38 -4.09 17.19
N GLU A 232 -13.30 -4.90 17.73
CA GLU A 232 -14.31 -5.59 16.91
C GLU A 232 -15.41 -4.62 16.49
N VAL A 233 -15.59 -4.41 15.19
CA VAL A 233 -16.62 -3.54 14.62
C VAL A 233 -17.73 -4.40 14.01
N ASP A 234 -18.95 -4.26 14.55
CA ASP A 234 -20.18 -4.85 14.00
C ASP A 234 -21.11 -3.77 13.46
N ILE A 235 -21.79 -4.05 12.35
CA ILE A 235 -22.69 -3.11 11.70
C ILE A 235 -24.08 -3.73 11.54
N GLU A 236 -25.06 -3.12 12.19
CA GLU A 236 -26.46 -3.56 12.12
C GLU A 236 -27.34 -2.47 11.51
N ALA A 237 -28.24 -2.87 10.61
CA ALA A 237 -29.19 -1.94 9.99
C ALA A 237 -30.08 -1.26 11.04
N LEU A 238 -30.49 -0.01 10.76
CA LEU A 238 -31.41 0.72 11.63
C LEU A 238 -32.85 0.18 11.52
N ASP A 239 -33.33 -0.12 10.31
CA ASP A 239 -34.70 -0.62 10.06
C ASP A 239 -34.75 -1.82 9.08
N GLU A 240 -35.73 -2.72 9.28
CA GLU A 240 -35.98 -3.91 8.42
C GLU A 240 -36.39 -3.51 6.98
N GLU A 241 -36.98 -2.32 6.80
CA GLU A 241 -37.35 -1.76 5.51
C GLU A 241 -36.15 -1.23 4.72
N GLN A 242 -35.18 -0.58 5.41
CA GLN A 242 -33.92 -0.14 4.80
C GLN A 242 -33.06 -1.34 4.36
N ALA A 243 -33.05 -2.44 5.12
CA ALA A 243 -32.39 -3.68 4.73
C ALA A 243 -33.04 -4.29 3.47
N ARG A 244 -34.39 -4.27 3.37
CA ARG A 244 -35.11 -4.74 2.17
C ARG A 244 -34.89 -3.83 0.96
N GLU A 245 -34.81 -2.51 1.13
CA GLU A 245 -34.52 -1.57 0.05
C GLU A 245 -33.08 -1.72 -0.46
N THR A 246 -32.12 -1.91 0.45
CA THR A 246 -30.72 -2.23 0.12
C THR A 246 -30.64 -3.53 -0.68
N LEU A 247 -31.32 -4.59 -0.24
CA LEU A 247 -31.41 -5.85 -0.97
C LEU A 247 -32.12 -5.70 -2.34
N ARG A 248 -33.18 -4.89 -2.42
CA ARG A 248 -33.85 -4.58 -3.70
C ARG A 248 -32.93 -3.84 -4.66
N ARG A 249 -32.13 -2.88 -4.16
CA ARG A 249 -31.21 -2.09 -4.98
C ARG A 249 -30.05 -2.94 -5.51
N ILE A 250 -29.52 -3.84 -4.67
CA ILE A 250 -28.54 -4.86 -5.08
C ILE A 250 -29.15 -5.82 -6.12
N MET A 251 -30.39 -6.28 -5.90
CA MET A 251 -31.09 -7.14 -6.86
C MET A 251 -31.46 -6.44 -8.17
N SER A 252 -31.76 -5.12 -8.15
CA SER A 252 -32.04 -4.35 -9.35
C SER A 252 -30.77 -4.03 -10.14
N THR A 253 -29.60 -3.94 -9.50
CA THR A 253 -28.32 -3.87 -10.23
C THR A 253 -27.99 -5.18 -10.96
N GLN A 254 -28.46 -6.31 -10.43
CA GLN A 254 -28.23 -7.64 -11.02
C GLN A 254 -29.26 -8.07 -12.09
N ARG A 255 -30.44 -7.44 -12.14
CA ARG A 255 -31.48 -7.73 -13.14
C ARG A 255 -31.64 -6.53 -14.07
N GLY A 256 -30.95 -6.58 -15.21
CA GLY A 256 -31.13 -5.64 -16.31
C GLY A 256 -32.61 -5.50 -16.68
N SER A 257 -33.10 -4.26 -16.71
CA SER A 257 -34.47 -3.94 -17.09
C SER A 257 -34.65 -4.17 -18.60
N SER A 258 -35.76 -4.80 -19.00
CA SER A 258 -36.13 -5.08 -20.39
C SER A 258 -36.49 -3.83 -21.24
N GLY A 259 -36.14 -2.64 -20.77
CA GLY A 259 -36.33 -1.36 -21.46
C GLY A 259 -35.36 -0.25 -21.01
N GLY A 260 -34.23 -0.59 -20.37
CA GLY A 260 -33.18 0.35 -19.94
C GLY A 260 -31.83 0.01 -20.55
N SER A 261 -30.77 0.74 -20.16
CA SER A 261 -29.40 0.42 -20.56
C SER A 261 -29.01 -1.01 -20.15
N SER A 262 -28.14 -1.62 -20.95
CA SER A 262 -27.60 -2.95 -20.69
C SER A 262 -26.80 -2.96 -19.39
N SER A 263 -26.82 -4.08 -18.66
CA SER A 263 -26.11 -4.22 -17.38
C SER A 263 -24.59 -4.26 -17.51
N GLY A 264 -24.06 -4.27 -18.74
CA GLY A 264 -22.65 -4.49 -19.00
C GLY A 264 -22.23 -5.94 -18.74
N GLY A 265 -20.92 -6.20 -18.70
CA GLY A 265 -20.38 -7.54 -18.39
C GLY A 265 -18.95 -7.78 -18.84
N GLU A 266 -18.50 -9.02 -18.72
CA GLU A 266 -17.19 -9.44 -19.23
C GLU A 266 -17.24 -9.64 -20.75
N ILE A 267 -16.19 -9.20 -21.43
CA ILE A 267 -16.05 -9.36 -22.88
C ILE A 267 -14.81 -10.21 -23.21
N ASP A 268 -14.91 -10.93 -24.32
CA ASP A 268 -13.82 -11.75 -24.88
C ASP A 268 -13.26 -11.12 -26.16
N ILE A 269 -12.00 -11.41 -26.48
CA ILE A 269 -11.30 -10.96 -27.70
C ILE A 269 -11.85 -11.65 -28.98
N TRP A 270 -12.70 -12.66 -28.81
CA TRP A 270 -13.17 -13.51 -29.92
C TRP A 270 -14.60 -13.20 -30.36
N LYS A 271 -15.44 -12.72 -29.44
CA LYS A 271 -16.88 -12.58 -29.66
C LYS A 271 -17.30 -11.12 -29.52
N PRO A 272 -18.03 -10.57 -30.51
CA PRO A 272 -18.68 -9.28 -30.32
C PRO A 272 -19.80 -9.41 -29.28
N VAL A 273 -20.03 -8.32 -28.55
CA VAL A 273 -21.11 -8.21 -27.56
C VAL A 273 -22.04 -7.10 -28.01
N ASP A 274 -23.32 -7.44 -28.17
CA ASP A 274 -24.36 -6.48 -28.51
C ASP A 274 -24.94 -5.89 -27.22
N GLY A 275 -25.10 -4.57 -27.21
CA GLY A 275 -25.58 -3.80 -26.07
C GLY A 275 -26.51 -2.67 -26.49
N GLN A 276 -27.16 -2.09 -25.49
CA GLN A 276 -28.02 -0.92 -25.63
C GLN A 276 -27.74 0.08 -24.50
N VAL A 277 -27.67 1.37 -24.81
CA VAL A 277 -27.42 2.45 -23.84
C VAL A 277 -28.40 3.60 -24.05
N LEU A 278 -28.91 4.15 -22.96
CA LEU A 278 -29.74 5.34 -22.97
C LEU A 278 -28.88 6.61 -23.07
N GLU A 279 -29.40 7.67 -23.66
CA GLU A 279 -28.73 8.98 -23.68
C GLU A 279 -28.43 9.49 -22.25
N GLY A 280 -27.17 9.81 -21.99
CA GLY A 280 -26.62 10.23 -20.71
C GLY A 280 -26.22 9.09 -19.77
N GLU A 281 -26.50 7.82 -20.11
CA GLU A 281 -26.10 6.66 -19.33
C GLU A 281 -24.81 6.01 -19.84
N TYR A 282 -24.21 5.17 -19.00
CA TYR A 282 -22.98 4.44 -19.27
C TYR A 282 -23.23 2.93 -19.15
N VAL A 283 -22.63 2.15 -20.04
CA VAL A 283 -22.56 0.69 -19.93
C VAL A 283 -21.11 0.26 -19.80
N ASP A 284 -20.80 -0.42 -18.70
CA ASP A 284 -19.43 -0.78 -18.32
C ASP A 284 -19.12 -2.25 -18.68
N TYR A 285 -18.00 -2.47 -19.36
CA TYR A 285 -17.49 -3.77 -19.78
C TYR A 285 -16.08 -4.00 -19.24
N VAL A 286 -15.76 -5.27 -18.97
CA VAL A 286 -14.45 -5.68 -18.45
C VAL A 286 -13.83 -6.70 -19.39
N LEU A 287 -12.63 -6.41 -19.88
CA LEU A 287 -11.79 -7.37 -20.59
C LEU A 287 -10.76 -7.95 -19.59
N PRO A 288 -10.96 -9.20 -19.12
CA PRO A 288 -10.17 -9.74 -18.01
C PRO A 288 -8.74 -10.13 -18.40
N SER A 289 -8.50 -10.49 -19.66
CA SER A 289 -7.17 -10.88 -20.14
C SER A 289 -6.98 -10.59 -21.62
N TRP A 290 -5.75 -10.25 -22.01
CA TRP A 290 -5.36 -10.05 -23.40
C TRP A 290 -3.89 -10.41 -23.63
N ASN A 291 -3.50 -10.55 -24.90
CA ASN A 291 -2.11 -10.78 -25.26
C ASN A 291 -1.33 -9.47 -25.19
N ARG A 292 -0.48 -9.32 -24.16
CA ARG A 292 0.35 -8.12 -23.94
C ARG A 292 1.42 -7.88 -25.01
N SER A 293 1.70 -8.86 -25.89
CA SER A 293 2.67 -8.71 -26.98
C SER A 293 2.06 -8.13 -28.27
N GLN A 294 0.74 -8.07 -28.38
CA GLN A 294 0.03 -7.67 -29.58
C GLN A 294 -0.81 -6.41 -29.35
N PRO A 295 -1.00 -5.56 -30.37
CA PRO A 295 -1.86 -4.39 -30.24
C PRO A 295 -3.30 -4.81 -29.98
N LEU A 296 -3.97 -4.12 -29.06
CA LEU A 296 -5.38 -4.33 -28.75
C LEU A 296 -6.22 -3.32 -29.52
N VAL A 297 -7.16 -3.81 -30.31
CA VAL A 297 -8.10 -3.00 -31.09
C VAL A 297 -9.49 -3.18 -30.50
N ILE A 298 -10.10 -2.09 -30.05
CA ILE A 298 -11.46 -2.07 -29.54
C ILE A 298 -12.32 -1.29 -30.53
N GLU A 299 -13.31 -1.97 -31.08
CA GLU A 299 -14.19 -1.50 -32.15
C GLU A 299 -15.64 -1.42 -31.63
N LEU A 300 -16.27 -0.26 -31.77
CA LEU A 300 -17.68 -0.03 -31.50
C LEU A 300 -18.41 0.19 -32.83
N SER A 301 -19.35 -0.68 -33.16
CA SER A 301 -20.20 -0.56 -34.36
C SER A 301 -21.60 -0.12 -33.96
N THR A 302 -22.15 0.88 -34.66
CA THR A 302 -23.53 1.37 -34.48
C THR A 302 -24.22 1.55 -35.83
N GLY A 303 -25.54 1.31 -35.84
CA GLY A 303 -26.41 1.56 -36.99
C GLY A 303 -27.28 2.81 -36.85
N GLU A 304 -27.04 3.61 -35.82
CA GLU A 304 -27.81 4.80 -35.45
C GLU A 304 -26.98 6.07 -35.70
N ASP A 305 -27.41 7.22 -35.17
CA ASP A 305 -26.77 8.52 -35.43
C ASP A 305 -25.26 8.52 -35.14
N GLU A 306 -24.48 9.04 -36.09
CA GLU A 306 -23.00 8.95 -36.12
C GLU A 306 -22.31 9.63 -34.92
N ASP A 307 -23.00 10.53 -34.22
CA ASP A 307 -22.50 11.36 -33.13
C ASP A 307 -22.99 10.92 -31.73
N ALA A 308 -23.90 9.94 -31.65
CA ALA A 308 -24.66 9.65 -30.43
C ALA A 308 -23.94 8.77 -29.41
N LEU A 309 -22.89 8.05 -29.81
CA LEU A 309 -22.17 7.11 -28.93
C LEU A 309 -20.70 7.48 -28.78
N ASP A 310 -20.18 7.37 -27.56
CA ASP A 310 -18.76 7.53 -27.23
C ASP A 310 -18.21 6.28 -26.55
N ILE A 311 -16.91 6.04 -26.72
CA ILE A 311 -16.21 4.92 -26.11
C ILE A 311 -15.02 5.41 -25.30
N PHE A 312 -14.92 4.94 -24.06
CA PHE A 312 -13.86 5.25 -23.11
C PHE A 312 -13.20 3.98 -22.62
N ILE A 313 -11.88 4.00 -22.48
CA ILE A 313 -11.08 2.85 -22.08
C ILE A 313 -10.07 3.28 -21.01
N THR A 314 -10.01 2.51 -19.93
CA THR A 314 -9.07 2.70 -18.83
C THR A 314 -8.47 1.36 -18.42
N PRO A 315 -7.14 1.17 -18.55
CA PRO A 315 -6.47 0.00 -17.99
C PRO A 315 -6.55 0.00 -16.46
N LYS A 316 -7.11 -1.06 -15.87
CA LYS A 316 -7.19 -1.23 -14.42
C LYS A 316 -5.85 -1.70 -13.89
N SER A 317 -5.20 -0.89 -13.07
CA SER A 317 -3.90 -1.19 -12.44
C SER A 317 -3.91 -0.82 -10.96
N SER A 318 -2.82 -1.08 -10.24
CA SER A 318 -2.66 -0.57 -8.87
C SER A 318 -2.68 0.95 -8.81
N ARG A 319 -2.33 1.65 -9.89
CA ARG A 319 -2.31 3.12 -9.95
C ARG A 319 -3.56 3.71 -10.58
N GLN A 320 -4.48 2.91 -11.12
CA GLN A 320 -5.69 3.40 -11.76
C GLN A 320 -6.85 2.44 -11.50
N ARG A 321 -7.77 2.86 -10.62
CA ARG A 321 -8.94 2.07 -10.22
C ARG A 321 -10.28 2.65 -10.65
N ALA A 322 -10.31 3.92 -11.07
CA ALA A 322 -11.55 4.58 -11.49
C ALA A 322 -12.10 3.99 -12.80
N LEU A 323 -13.43 3.90 -12.88
CA LEU A 323 -14.16 3.50 -14.09
C LEU A 323 -14.02 4.58 -15.18
N PRO A 324 -13.96 4.20 -16.46
CA PRO A 324 -13.92 5.16 -17.56
C PRO A 324 -15.21 6.02 -17.62
N ARG A 325 -15.05 7.33 -17.61
CA ARG A 325 -16.12 8.34 -17.76
C ARG A 325 -15.66 9.46 -18.69
N GLU A 326 -16.57 10.33 -19.12
CA GLU A 326 -16.24 11.45 -20.02
C GLU A 326 -15.09 12.34 -19.50
N SER A 327 -15.06 12.57 -18.18
CA SER A 327 -14.06 13.39 -17.49
C SER A 327 -12.93 12.58 -16.86
N THR A 328 -13.01 11.24 -16.92
CA THR A 328 -12.06 10.31 -16.27
C THR A 328 -11.79 9.11 -17.18
N HIS A 329 -10.93 9.24 -18.17
CA HIS A 329 -10.53 8.14 -19.06
C HIS A 329 -9.07 8.27 -19.50
N VAL A 330 -8.45 7.15 -19.88
CA VAL A 330 -7.08 7.11 -20.40
C VAL A 330 -7.09 7.21 -21.92
N PHE A 331 -7.94 6.42 -22.58
CA PHE A 331 -8.18 6.50 -24.01
C PHE A 331 -9.67 6.76 -24.25
N GLY A 332 -10.00 7.70 -25.13
CA GLY A 332 -11.38 8.05 -25.44
C GLY A 332 -11.51 8.50 -26.89
N ASP A 333 -12.64 8.20 -27.51
CA ASP A 333 -12.94 8.63 -28.88
C ASP A 333 -14.29 9.35 -28.96
N PHE A 334 -14.20 10.68 -29.04
CA PHE A 334 -15.32 11.61 -29.19
C PHE A 334 -15.67 11.91 -30.66
N SER A 335 -14.89 11.40 -31.62
CA SER A 335 -15.07 11.70 -33.05
C SER A 335 -16.38 11.11 -33.61
N PRO A 336 -16.91 11.63 -34.73
CA PRO A 336 -18.04 10.99 -35.41
C PRO A 336 -17.66 9.58 -35.88
N THR A 337 -18.62 8.66 -35.91
CA THR A 337 -18.36 7.30 -36.43
C THR A 337 -17.97 7.35 -37.90
N THR A 338 -16.89 6.66 -38.28
CA THR A 338 -16.50 6.52 -39.69
C THR A 338 -17.07 5.21 -40.22
N ASN A 339 -18.00 5.27 -41.19
CA ASN A 339 -18.74 4.11 -41.70
C ASN A 339 -19.51 3.34 -40.60
N GLY A 340 -20.07 4.05 -39.60
CA GLY A 340 -20.80 3.45 -38.48
C GLY A 340 -19.92 2.74 -37.44
N LYS A 341 -18.60 2.98 -37.45
CA LYS A 341 -17.63 2.35 -36.55
C LYS A 341 -16.73 3.38 -35.87
N LYS A 342 -16.41 3.14 -34.60
CA LYS A 342 -15.33 3.81 -33.84
C LYS A 342 -14.28 2.77 -33.46
N THR A 343 -13.01 3.11 -33.57
CA THR A 343 -11.92 2.16 -33.31
C THR A 343 -10.81 2.82 -32.49
N ILE A 344 -10.48 2.22 -31.35
CA ILE A 344 -9.31 2.61 -30.55
C ILE A 344 -8.27 1.49 -30.64
N VAL A 345 -7.05 1.86 -31.07
CA VAL A 345 -5.90 0.95 -31.16
C VAL A 345 -4.91 1.27 -30.05
N ILE A 346 -4.70 0.31 -29.14
CA ILE A 346 -3.78 0.43 -28.02
C ILE A 346 -2.51 -0.38 -28.35
N SER A 347 -1.38 0.33 -28.47
CA SER A 347 -0.08 -0.29 -28.73
C SER A 347 0.47 -0.99 -27.47
N PRO A 348 1.19 -2.12 -27.61
CA PRO A 348 1.85 -2.80 -26.47
C PRO A 348 2.89 -1.96 -25.74
N THR A 349 3.44 -0.96 -26.42
CA THR A 349 4.50 -0.07 -25.92
C THR A 349 3.97 1.05 -25.02
N ASN A 350 2.65 1.17 -24.86
CA ASN A 350 2.07 2.20 -24.01
C ASN A 350 2.37 1.95 -22.53
N VAL A 351 2.91 2.97 -21.87
CA VAL A 351 3.25 2.94 -20.43
C VAL A 351 2.00 2.69 -19.56
N GLU A 352 0.83 3.16 -20.02
CA GLU A 352 -0.46 2.98 -19.31
C GLU A 352 -0.92 1.51 -19.21
N LEU A 353 -0.32 0.60 -19.98
CA LEU A 353 -0.58 -0.85 -19.87
C LEU A 353 0.32 -1.56 -18.85
N ASP A 354 1.34 -0.88 -18.32
CA ASP A 354 2.26 -1.49 -17.36
C ASP A 354 1.54 -1.78 -16.03
N GLY A 355 1.67 -3.02 -15.56
CA GLY A 355 0.94 -3.50 -14.38
C GLY A 355 -0.59 -3.55 -14.52
N ALA A 356 -1.15 -3.45 -15.73
CA ALA A 356 -2.60 -3.55 -15.94
C ALA A 356 -3.09 -5.00 -15.75
N GLU A 357 -4.05 -5.20 -14.85
CA GLU A 357 -4.67 -6.48 -14.55
C GLU A 357 -5.79 -6.80 -15.55
N GLN A 358 -6.60 -5.78 -15.86
CA GLN A 358 -7.81 -5.88 -16.69
C GLN A 358 -7.99 -4.57 -17.47
N ILE A 359 -8.81 -4.57 -18.51
CA ILE A 359 -9.15 -3.35 -19.26
C ILE A 359 -10.63 -3.04 -19.07
N LEU A 360 -10.92 -1.84 -18.57
CA LEU A 360 -12.28 -1.35 -18.36
C LEU A 360 -12.67 -0.54 -19.59
N ILE A 361 -13.86 -0.81 -20.13
CA ILE A 361 -14.38 -0.17 -21.33
C ILE A 361 -15.78 0.34 -20.99
N SER A 362 -16.05 1.61 -21.24
CA SER A 362 -17.37 2.20 -21.01
C SER A 362 -17.90 2.78 -22.31
N VAL A 363 -19.12 2.39 -22.66
CA VAL A 363 -19.87 2.96 -23.79
C VAL A 363 -20.87 3.97 -23.24
N HIS A 364 -20.87 5.18 -23.79
CA HIS A 364 -21.66 6.30 -23.33
C HIS A 364 -22.60 6.79 -24.43
N GLY A 365 -23.89 6.99 -24.11
CA GLY A 365 -24.81 7.71 -24.98
C GLY A 365 -24.63 9.22 -24.79
N TYR A 366 -24.04 9.93 -25.74
CA TYR A 366 -23.84 11.37 -25.63
C TYR A 366 -25.20 12.10 -25.60
N LYS A 367 -25.39 12.96 -24.59
CA LYS A 367 -26.53 13.87 -24.50
C LYS A 367 -26.01 15.30 -24.47
N HIS A 368 -26.45 16.11 -25.43
CA HIS A 368 -26.11 17.54 -25.45
C HIS A 368 -26.79 18.26 -24.26
N PRO A 369 -26.10 19.17 -23.55
CA PRO A 369 -26.65 19.84 -22.36
C PRO A 369 -27.93 20.66 -22.64
N ASP A 370 -28.09 21.19 -23.85
CA ASP A 370 -29.30 21.93 -24.27
C ASP A 370 -30.45 21.04 -24.79
N ALA A 371 -30.28 19.72 -24.82
CA ALA A 371 -31.36 18.80 -25.19
C ALA A 371 -32.37 18.69 -24.03
N GLY A 372 -33.55 19.30 -24.20
CA GLY A 372 -34.65 19.19 -23.24
C GLY A 372 -35.06 17.73 -22.96
N GLU A 373 -35.91 17.50 -21.95
CA GLU A 373 -36.45 16.18 -21.53
C GLU A 373 -37.35 15.51 -22.59
N SER A 374 -36.93 15.43 -23.84
CA SER A 374 -37.59 14.67 -24.90
C SER A 374 -37.07 13.23 -24.90
N SER A 375 -37.95 12.31 -25.29
CA SER A 375 -37.82 10.83 -25.22
C SER A 375 -36.40 10.30 -25.24
N VAL A 376 -35.96 9.69 -24.13
CA VAL A 376 -34.70 8.97 -24.01
C VAL A 376 -34.67 7.84 -25.04
N GLN A 377 -33.92 8.03 -26.13
CA GLN A 377 -33.76 7.01 -27.15
C GLN A 377 -32.71 5.99 -26.67
N ALA A 378 -33.02 4.71 -26.85
CA ALA A 378 -32.18 3.63 -26.43
C ALA A 378 -31.31 3.18 -27.60
N LEU A 379 -30.03 3.55 -27.56
CA LEU A 379 -29.08 3.41 -28.65
C LEU A 379 -28.46 2.01 -28.69
N ARG A 380 -28.53 1.31 -29.82
CA ARG A 380 -28.00 -0.05 -30.00
C ARG A 380 -26.60 -0.06 -30.60
N TYR A 381 -25.73 -0.88 -30.05
CA TYR A 381 -24.35 -1.02 -30.52
C TYR A 381 -23.83 -2.44 -30.41
N SER A 382 -22.74 -2.72 -31.13
CA SER A 382 -21.96 -3.95 -31.05
C SER A 382 -20.51 -3.60 -30.71
N LEU A 383 -20.00 -4.12 -29.59
CA LEU A 383 -18.64 -3.89 -29.10
C LEU A 383 -17.78 -5.13 -29.37
N ARG A 384 -16.57 -4.93 -29.89
CA ARG A 384 -15.62 -6.01 -30.18
C ARG A 384 -14.21 -5.63 -29.75
N ALA A 385 -13.56 -6.49 -28.98
CA ALA A 385 -12.11 -6.43 -28.76
C ALA A 385 -11.41 -7.42 -29.70
N SER A 386 -10.27 -7.06 -30.28
CA SER A 386 -9.46 -7.94 -31.14
C SER A 386 -7.96 -7.65 -31.00
N ALA A 387 -7.11 -8.67 -31.16
CA ALA A 387 -5.64 -8.54 -31.05
C ALA A 387 -4.93 -8.34 -32.41
N ASN A 388 -5.71 -8.31 -33.49
CA ASN A 388 -5.20 -8.03 -34.83
C ASN A 388 -5.41 -6.55 -35.11
N LEU A 389 -4.42 -5.90 -35.71
CA LEU A 389 -4.70 -4.69 -36.46
C LEU A 389 -5.84 -5.03 -37.45
N PRO A 390 -6.83 -4.15 -37.64
CA PRO A 390 -7.82 -4.37 -38.67
C PRO A 390 -7.05 -4.69 -39.95
N ASP A 391 -7.27 -5.91 -40.46
CA ASP A 391 -6.78 -6.28 -41.77
C ASP A 391 -7.33 -5.20 -42.70
N ASP A 392 -6.47 -4.51 -43.42
CA ASP A 392 -6.81 -3.51 -44.44
C ASP A 392 -7.43 -4.22 -45.67
N GLN A 393 -8.29 -5.21 -45.40
CA GLN A 393 -9.02 -6.06 -46.33
C GLN A 393 -10.50 -6.19 -45.89
N ALA A 394 -11.09 -5.13 -45.35
CA ALA A 394 -12.54 -4.92 -45.43
C ALA A 394 -12.89 -3.47 -45.03
N GLY A 395 -12.69 -2.53 -45.95
CA GLY A 395 -13.30 -1.21 -45.83
C GLY A 395 -12.38 0.01 -45.91
N SER A 396 -11.23 -0.09 -46.60
CA SER A 396 -10.84 1.06 -47.41
C SER A 396 -11.96 1.29 -48.42
N ASN A 397 -12.85 2.23 -48.13
CA ASN A 397 -13.45 3.00 -49.22
C ASN A 397 -12.27 3.63 -49.94
N GLY A 398 -11.82 2.95 -50.99
CA GLY A 398 -10.65 3.31 -51.75
C GLY A 398 -10.70 4.79 -52.10
N VAL A 399 -9.77 5.56 -51.53
CA VAL A 399 -8.95 6.37 -52.42
C VAL A 399 -8.35 5.36 -53.37
N ASN A 400 -8.93 5.27 -54.57
CA ASN A 400 -8.53 4.42 -55.68
C ASN A 400 -7.02 4.21 -55.69
N GLY A 401 -6.55 3.15 -55.04
CA GLY A 401 -5.39 2.37 -55.45
C GLY A 401 -5.86 1.37 -56.49
N GLN A 402 -6.62 1.83 -57.50
CA GLN A 402 -6.61 1.13 -58.77
C GLN A 402 -5.15 1.13 -59.20
N GLU A 403 -4.61 0.01 -59.64
CA GLU A 403 -3.40 0.03 -60.46
C GLU A 403 -3.70 0.96 -61.64
N HIS A 404 -3.33 2.24 -61.51
CA HIS A 404 -3.68 3.24 -62.50
C HIS A 404 -2.87 2.89 -63.73
N SER A 405 -3.55 2.76 -64.85
CA SER A 405 -2.84 2.64 -66.11
C SER A 405 -2.02 3.91 -66.31
N PRO A 406 -0.85 3.89 -66.98
CA PRO A 406 -0.06 5.10 -67.23
C PRO A 406 -0.79 6.19 -68.05
N GLU A 407 -2.02 5.93 -68.48
CA GLU A 407 -2.92 6.87 -69.16
C GLU A 407 -3.98 7.53 -68.25
N ASP A 408 -3.98 7.28 -66.94
CA ASP A 408 -4.90 7.92 -65.98
C ASP A 408 -4.29 9.19 -65.39
N VAL A 409 -5.08 10.28 -65.34
CA VAL A 409 -4.67 11.57 -64.78
C VAL A 409 -5.59 11.93 -63.62
N GLN A 410 -5.02 12.42 -62.53
CA GLN A 410 -5.80 12.86 -61.36
C GLN A 410 -6.53 14.17 -61.67
N CYS A 411 -7.84 14.20 -61.44
CA CYS A 411 -8.63 15.40 -61.58
C CYS A 411 -8.31 16.41 -60.48
N SER A 412 -8.04 17.66 -60.84
CA SER A 412 -7.70 18.72 -59.88
C SER A 412 -8.85 19.16 -58.98
N ASN A 413 -10.08 18.74 -59.29
CA ASN A 413 -11.29 19.11 -58.54
C ASN A 413 -11.79 17.94 -57.67
N CYS A 414 -12.23 16.82 -58.23
CA CYS A 414 -12.67 15.68 -57.40
C CYS A 414 -11.55 14.77 -56.85
N LEU A 415 -10.28 15.03 -57.18
CA LEU A 415 -9.11 14.21 -56.81
C LEU A 415 -9.18 12.74 -57.25
N GLN A 416 -10.17 12.35 -58.06
CA GLN A 416 -10.29 11.01 -58.64
C GLN A 416 -9.40 10.86 -59.88
N PHE A 417 -8.84 9.67 -60.06
CA PHE A 417 -8.08 9.29 -61.25
C PHE A 417 -9.04 8.96 -62.38
N VAL A 418 -8.86 9.63 -63.52
CA VAL A 418 -9.74 9.50 -64.70
C VAL A 418 -8.87 9.32 -65.95
N PRO A 419 -9.25 8.47 -66.92
CA PRO A 419 -8.52 8.31 -68.17
C PRO A 419 -8.34 9.63 -68.91
N LYS A 420 -7.12 9.90 -69.41
CA LYS A 420 -6.74 11.16 -70.09
C LYS A 420 -7.68 11.55 -71.23
N ARG A 421 -8.24 10.57 -71.94
CA ARG A 421 -9.22 10.73 -73.03
C ARG A 421 -10.56 11.33 -72.59
N THR A 422 -10.99 11.12 -71.35
CA THR A 422 -12.28 11.58 -70.80
C THR A 422 -12.14 12.72 -69.81
N MET A 423 -10.90 13.13 -69.49
CA MET A 423 -10.59 14.15 -68.49
C MET A 423 -11.31 15.47 -68.73
N VAL A 424 -11.37 15.97 -69.98
CA VAL A 424 -12.03 17.25 -70.30
C VAL A 424 -13.53 17.21 -70.01
N LEU A 425 -14.20 16.10 -70.35
CA LEU A 425 -15.62 15.91 -70.08
C LEU A 425 -15.88 15.77 -68.58
N HIS A 426 -15.07 14.96 -67.90
CA HIS A 426 -15.15 14.75 -66.46
C HIS A 426 -14.90 16.04 -65.69
N GLU A 427 -13.87 16.81 -66.03
CA GLU A 427 -13.55 18.07 -65.37
C GLU A 427 -14.69 19.09 -65.50
N SER A 428 -15.30 19.19 -66.69
CA SER A 428 -16.44 20.07 -66.91
C SER A 428 -17.67 19.65 -66.09
N PHE A 429 -17.90 18.34 -65.91
CA PHE A 429 -19.03 17.81 -65.14
C PHE A 429 -18.77 17.96 -63.63
N CYS A 430 -17.55 17.66 -63.20
CA CYS A 430 -17.10 17.79 -61.83
C CYS A 430 -17.14 19.24 -61.35
N ARG A 431 -16.64 20.21 -62.13
CA ARG A 431 -16.73 21.64 -61.78
C ARG A 431 -18.17 22.15 -61.72
N ARG A 432 -19.09 21.53 -62.46
CA ARG A 432 -20.51 21.87 -62.41
C ARG A 432 -21.20 21.32 -61.17
N ASN A 433 -20.94 20.06 -60.82
CA ASN A 433 -21.73 19.35 -59.80
C ASN A 433 -21.04 19.21 -58.44
N ASN A 434 -19.72 19.39 -58.35
CA ASN A 434 -18.98 19.17 -57.12
C ASN A 434 -18.29 20.46 -56.63
N ILE A 435 -18.17 20.60 -55.32
CA ILE A 435 -17.37 21.60 -54.61
C ILE A 435 -16.36 20.87 -53.75
N VAL A 436 -15.14 21.40 -53.68
CA VAL A 436 -14.07 20.89 -52.82
C VAL A 436 -13.93 21.84 -51.65
N CYS A 437 -13.87 21.29 -50.45
CA CYS A 437 -13.57 22.11 -49.29
C CYS A 437 -12.09 22.58 -49.33
N PRO A 438 -11.80 23.89 -49.21
CA PRO A 438 -10.42 24.38 -49.21
C PRO A 438 -9.61 23.92 -47.99
N GLY A 439 -10.27 23.57 -46.87
CA GLY A 439 -9.62 23.09 -45.64
C GLY A 439 -9.32 21.59 -45.67
N CYS A 440 -10.36 20.75 -45.66
CA CYS A 440 -10.19 19.28 -45.56
C CYS A 440 -10.05 18.56 -46.91
N LYS A 441 -10.17 19.25 -48.05
CA LYS A 441 -10.10 18.68 -49.42
C LYS A 441 -11.14 17.58 -49.71
N SER A 442 -12.18 17.45 -48.89
CA SER A 442 -13.32 16.58 -49.16
C SER A 442 -14.17 17.15 -50.31
N VAL A 443 -14.78 16.25 -51.07
CA VAL A 443 -15.53 16.58 -52.30
C VAL A 443 -17.02 16.39 -52.02
N PHE A 444 -17.78 17.47 -52.09
CA PHE A 444 -19.22 17.46 -51.90
C PHE A 444 -19.96 17.76 -53.21
N LYS A 445 -21.24 17.39 -53.27
CA LYS A 445 -22.12 17.80 -54.36
C LYS A 445 -22.67 19.21 -54.10
N LYS A 446 -22.83 20.02 -55.14
CA LYS A 446 -23.41 21.37 -55.02
C LYS A 446 -24.85 21.27 -54.53
N GLY A 447 -25.15 21.94 -53.42
CA GLY A 447 -26.47 21.93 -52.79
C GLY A 447 -26.79 20.63 -52.03
N SER A 448 -25.79 19.83 -51.65
CA SER A 448 -26.02 18.75 -50.69
C SER A 448 -26.19 19.31 -49.27
N PRO A 449 -27.08 18.73 -48.45
CA PRO A 449 -27.23 19.12 -47.06
C PRO A 449 -25.93 18.93 -46.26
N GLU A 450 -25.13 17.94 -46.63
CA GLU A 450 -23.78 17.68 -46.07
C GLU A 450 -22.82 18.85 -46.27
N TRP A 451 -22.90 19.58 -47.40
CA TRP A 451 -22.05 20.75 -47.65
C TRP A 451 -22.54 21.99 -46.89
N GLU A 452 -23.86 22.16 -46.78
CA GLU A 452 -24.46 23.27 -46.03
C GLU A 452 -24.22 23.13 -44.52
N ALA A 453 -24.18 21.90 -44.01
CA ALA A 453 -23.86 21.56 -42.63
C ALA A 453 -22.36 21.29 -42.39
N HIS A 454 -21.51 21.37 -43.43
CA HIS A 454 -20.08 21.19 -43.29
C HIS A 454 -19.45 22.34 -42.51
N TRP A 455 -18.63 22.01 -41.51
CA TRP A 455 -18.02 22.99 -40.63
C TRP A 455 -16.55 22.66 -40.38
N HIS A 456 -15.79 23.73 -40.12
CA HIS A 456 -14.43 23.69 -39.63
C HIS A 456 -14.39 24.46 -38.32
N CYS A 457 -13.67 23.93 -37.33
CA CYS A 457 -13.39 24.70 -36.14
C CYS A 457 -12.41 25.84 -36.47
N GLU A 458 -12.57 26.98 -35.81
CA GLU A 458 -11.65 28.11 -35.94
C GLU A 458 -10.42 27.97 -35.02
N LYS A 459 -10.52 27.12 -33.99
CA LYS A 459 -9.51 26.93 -32.94
C LYS A 459 -8.65 25.68 -33.15
N ASP A 460 -9.24 24.63 -33.73
CA ASP A 460 -8.61 23.32 -33.97
C ASP A 460 -8.75 22.87 -35.43
N GLU A 461 -8.03 21.82 -35.83
CA GLU A 461 -8.10 21.23 -37.18
C GLU A 461 -9.33 20.33 -37.40
N ALA A 462 -10.26 20.29 -36.44
CA ALA A 462 -11.46 19.47 -36.51
C ALA A 462 -12.43 19.95 -37.59
N PHE A 463 -13.08 18.96 -38.24
CA PHE A 463 -14.10 19.20 -39.25
C PHE A 463 -15.20 18.14 -39.13
N GLY A 464 -16.41 18.51 -39.54
CA GLY A 464 -17.56 17.62 -39.54
C GLY A 464 -18.59 18.03 -40.59
N ASN A 465 -19.60 17.19 -40.79
CA ASN A 465 -20.62 17.36 -41.83
C ASN A 465 -22.04 17.54 -41.25
N SER A 466 -22.17 17.61 -39.91
CA SER A 466 -23.45 17.75 -39.21
C SER A 466 -23.39 18.92 -38.24
N THR A 467 -24.51 19.61 -38.03
CA THR A 467 -24.61 20.67 -37.01
C THR A 467 -24.50 20.08 -35.59
N HIS A 468 -24.95 18.84 -35.39
CA HIS A 468 -24.85 18.11 -34.14
C HIS A 468 -23.40 17.77 -33.78
N SER A 469 -22.57 17.31 -34.73
CA SER A 469 -21.13 17.09 -34.52
C SER A 469 -20.41 18.38 -34.16
N ARG A 470 -20.82 19.52 -34.73
CA ARG A 470 -20.25 20.84 -34.36
C ARG A 470 -20.55 21.20 -32.92
N ALA A 471 -21.82 21.11 -32.52
CA ALA A 471 -22.24 21.42 -31.16
C ALA A 471 -21.54 20.51 -30.14
N LYS A 472 -21.44 19.20 -30.44
CA LYS A 472 -20.68 18.25 -29.62
C LYS A 472 -19.19 18.60 -29.56
N HIS A 473 -18.54 18.95 -30.67
CA HIS A 473 -17.14 19.36 -30.67
C HIS A 473 -16.91 20.62 -29.82
N ASP A 474 -17.75 21.64 -29.99
CA ASP A 474 -17.66 22.88 -29.21
C ASP A 474 -17.86 22.60 -27.70
N ASP A 475 -18.79 21.71 -27.34
CA ASP A 475 -19.02 21.30 -25.95
C ASP A 475 -17.87 20.49 -25.32
N VAL A 476 -17.26 19.59 -26.11
CA VAL A 476 -16.20 18.69 -25.64
C VAL A 476 -14.84 19.40 -25.56
N PHE A 477 -14.51 20.27 -26.53
CA PHE A 477 -13.18 20.87 -26.68
C PHE A 477 -13.10 22.37 -26.36
N HIS A 478 -14.23 23.08 -26.27
CA HIS A 478 -14.24 24.53 -26.07
C HIS A 478 -15.07 25.03 -24.88
N THR A 479 -15.66 24.13 -24.09
CA THR A 479 -16.35 24.47 -22.84
C THR A 479 -15.36 24.53 -21.67
N GLN A 480 -15.33 25.66 -20.95
CA GLN A 480 -14.50 25.79 -19.74
C GLN A 480 -14.99 24.85 -18.64
N ARG A 481 -14.11 23.99 -18.14
CA ARG A 481 -14.37 23.01 -17.08
C ARG A 481 -13.28 23.07 -16.02
N GLN A 482 -13.67 22.88 -14.76
CA GLN A 482 -12.78 22.85 -13.61
C GLN A 482 -12.80 21.46 -12.97
N CYS A 483 -11.63 21.00 -12.51
CA CYS A 483 -11.55 19.76 -11.74
C CYS A 483 -12.29 19.92 -10.40
N THR A 484 -13.02 18.90 -9.98
CA THR A 484 -13.74 18.86 -8.70
C THR A 484 -12.80 18.67 -7.50
N HIS A 485 -11.59 18.13 -7.74
CA HIS A 485 -10.66 17.72 -6.69
C HIS A 485 -9.41 18.60 -6.59
N CYS A 486 -9.21 19.54 -7.50
CA CYS A 486 -8.09 20.48 -7.45
C CYS A 486 -8.39 21.77 -8.24
N GLU A 487 -7.47 22.73 -8.18
CA GLU A 487 -7.60 24.04 -8.84
C GLU A 487 -7.35 24.00 -10.37
N PHE A 488 -7.13 22.82 -10.96
CA PHE A 488 -6.90 22.68 -12.40
C PHE A 488 -8.15 23.06 -13.21
N SER A 489 -7.97 23.89 -14.23
CA SER A 489 -9.02 24.28 -15.17
C SER A 489 -8.54 24.14 -16.61
N THR A 490 -9.45 23.72 -17.49
CA THR A 490 -9.18 23.49 -18.91
C THR A 490 -10.44 23.76 -19.73
N ASN A 491 -10.28 23.92 -21.04
CA ASN A 491 -11.35 24.07 -22.02
C ASN A 491 -11.73 22.73 -22.71
N SER A 492 -10.96 21.66 -22.51
CA SER A 492 -11.21 20.35 -23.14
C SER A 492 -11.46 19.24 -22.13
N LEU A 493 -12.49 18.41 -22.38
CA LEU A 493 -12.76 17.18 -21.64
C LEU A 493 -11.62 16.17 -21.72
N ALA A 494 -10.95 16.06 -22.88
CA ALA A 494 -9.84 15.14 -23.06
C ALA A 494 -8.63 15.53 -22.18
N ASP A 495 -8.37 16.83 -22.03
CA ASP A 495 -7.32 17.33 -21.14
C ASP A 495 -7.70 17.18 -19.67
N LEU A 496 -8.99 17.37 -19.33
CA LEU A 496 -9.49 17.12 -17.99
C LEU A 496 -9.35 15.64 -17.60
N ALA A 497 -9.69 14.73 -18.52
CA ALA A 497 -9.52 13.29 -18.35
C ALA A 497 -8.07 12.89 -18.17
N ARG A 498 -7.16 13.47 -18.97
CA ARG A 498 -5.72 13.27 -18.81
C ARG A 498 -5.23 13.73 -17.46
N HIS A 499 -5.69 14.89 -16.98
CA HIS A 499 -5.35 15.37 -15.64
C HIS A 499 -5.87 14.43 -14.54
N GLN A 500 -7.15 14.02 -14.61
CA GLN A 500 -7.79 13.13 -13.63
C GLN A 500 -7.19 11.73 -13.56
N THR A 501 -6.61 11.24 -14.66
CA THR A 501 -5.97 9.92 -14.74
C THR A 501 -4.45 9.97 -14.56
N SER A 502 -3.82 11.14 -14.47
CA SER A 502 -2.36 11.27 -14.28
C SER A 502 -1.99 11.79 -12.90
N VAL A 503 -2.23 13.09 -12.65
CA VAL A 503 -1.67 13.85 -11.52
C VAL A 503 -2.71 14.32 -10.50
N CYS A 504 -4.00 14.20 -10.82
CA CYS A 504 -5.09 14.64 -9.95
C CYS A 504 -5.01 14.00 -8.56
N PRO A 505 -5.22 14.75 -7.46
CA PRO A 505 -5.15 14.21 -6.11
C PRO A 505 -6.34 13.28 -5.81
N GLY A 506 -7.46 13.47 -6.52
CA GLY A 506 -8.65 12.63 -6.44
C GLY A 506 -8.55 11.30 -7.21
N LYS A 507 -7.44 11.05 -7.92
CA LYS A 507 -7.24 9.82 -8.69
C LYS A 507 -7.21 8.60 -7.77
N LEU A 508 -8.00 7.57 -8.08
CA LEU A 508 -8.10 6.37 -7.26
C LEU A 508 -7.00 5.35 -7.55
N ILE A 509 -6.29 4.97 -6.51
CA ILE A 509 -5.18 4.00 -6.52
C ILE A 509 -5.45 2.89 -5.51
N LEU A 510 -4.89 1.70 -5.75
CA LEU A 510 -4.75 0.64 -4.75
C LEU A 510 -3.40 0.79 -4.05
N CYS A 511 -3.42 1.25 -2.81
CA CYS A 511 -2.19 1.44 -2.02
C CYS A 511 -1.50 0.11 -1.73
N ARG A 512 -0.20 0.03 -1.97
CA ARG A 512 0.61 -1.18 -1.72
C ARG A 512 0.78 -1.53 -0.24
N PHE A 513 0.54 -0.59 0.68
CA PHE A 513 0.78 -0.75 2.11
C PHE A 513 -0.50 -0.93 2.93
N CYS A 514 -1.61 -0.26 2.58
CA CYS A 514 -2.90 -0.49 3.23
C CYS A 514 -3.82 -1.44 2.44
N HIS A 515 -3.52 -1.73 1.17
CA HIS A 515 -4.31 -2.59 0.29
C HIS A 515 -5.75 -2.09 0.05
N LEU A 516 -6.00 -0.79 0.20
CA LEU A 516 -7.30 -0.14 -0.01
C LEU A 516 -7.30 0.74 -1.26
N GLU A 517 -8.48 0.88 -1.87
CA GLU A 517 -8.72 1.82 -2.97
C GLU A 517 -9.00 3.21 -2.39
N VAL A 518 -8.08 4.13 -2.66
CA VAL A 518 -7.99 5.43 -1.97
C VAL A 518 -7.52 6.50 -2.95
N PRO A 519 -7.83 7.78 -2.70
CA PRO A 519 -7.28 8.87 -3.51
C PRO A 519 -5.75 8.94 -3.42
N GLN A 520 -5.12 9.37 -4.51
CA GLN A 520 -3.67 9.55 -4.61
C GLN A 520 -3.13 10.60 -3.63
N GLU A 521 -3.94 11.61 -3.31
CA GLU A 521 -3.60 12.77 -2.47
C GLU A 521 -2.39 13.56 -2.98
N GLY A 522 -2.05 14.67 -2.31
CA GLY A 522 -0.91 15.53 -2.65
C GLY A 522 -1.27 16.73 -3.52
N ASP A 523 -0.24 17.52 -3.87
CA ASP A 523 -0.37 18.70 -4.72
C ASP A 523 0.12 18.35 -6.16
N PRO A 524 -0.75 18.43 -7.18
CA PRO A 524 -0.38 18.20 -8.58
C PRO A 524 0.65 19.19 -9.12
N PHE A 525 0.65 20.43 -8.62
CA PHE A 525 1.46 21.51 -9.17
C PHE A 525 2.84 21.59 -8.51
N ASN A 526 2.96 21.13 -7.26
CA ASN A 526 4.22 21.12 -6.53
C ASN A 526 4.40 19.80 -5.77
N PRO A 527 4.69 18.68 -6.47
CA PRO A 527 4.86 17.39 -5.84
C PRO A 527 6.09 17.38 -4.93
N SER A 528 6.01 16.66 -3.82
CA SER A 528 7.15 16.55 -2.90
C SER A 528 8.32 15.83 -3.60
N PRO A 529 9.57 16.26 -3.37
CA PRO A 529 10.74 15.62 -3.99
C PRO A 529 10.84 14.12 -3.69
N GLU A 530 10.38 13.69 -2.52
CA GLU A 530 10.37 12.28 -2.13
C GLU A 530 9.40 11.44 -2.98
N VAL A 531 8.22 11.96 -3.33
CA VAL A 531 7.24 11.29 -4.21
C VAL A 531 7.85 11.06 -5.59
N VAL A 532 8.52 12.08 -6.15
CA VAL A 532 9.14 12.00 -7.47
C VAL A 532 10.29 11.00 -7.51
N LEU A 533 11.16 10.98 -6.49
CA LEU A 533 12.32 10.08 -6.45
C LEU A 533 11.94 8.62 -6.13
N SER A 534 10.95 8.42 -5.25
CA SER A 534 10.53 7.07 -4.86
C SER A 534 9.59 6.41 -5.86
N GLY A 535 8.90 7.20 -6.70
CA GLY A 535 7.84 6.72 -7.58
C GLY A 535 6.59 6.24 -6.83
N LEU A 536 6.50 6.49 -5.52
CA LEU A 536 5.31 6.23 -4.70
C LEU A 536 4.36 7.42 -4.80
N THR A 537 3.06 7.17 -4.68
CA THR A 537 2.09 8.27 -4.55
C THR A 537 2.22 8.97 -3.20
N ALA A 538 1.63 10.17 -3.05
CA ALA A 538 1.67 10.91 -1.77
C ALA A 538 1.03 10.08 -0.65
N HIS A 539 -0.11 9.44 -0.94
CA HIS A 539 -0.76 8.52 -0.01
C HIS A 539 0.13 7.31 0.34
N GLU A 540 0.72 6.63 -0.66
CA GLU A 540 1.63 5.50 -0.40
C GLU A 540 2.86 5.91 0.41
N LEU A 541 3.36 7.12 0.21
CA LEU A 541 4.50 7.63 0.97
C LEU A 541 4.14 7.80 2.45
N ALA A 542 2.96 8.34 2.74
CA ALA A 542 2.45 8.49 4.10
C ALA A 542 2.27 7.11 4.77
N ASP A 543 1.57 6.19 4.11
CA ASP A 543 1.37 4.84 4.63
C ASP A 543 2.67 4.04 4.75
N GLY A 544 3.60 4.25 3.82
CA GLY A 544 4.91 3.62 3.80
C GLY A 544 5.83 4.04 4.96
N THR A 545 5.52 5.14 5.67
CA THR A 545 6.24 5.54 6.89
C THR A 545 5.94 4.64 8.09
N ARG A 546 4.84 3.87 8.04
CA ARG A 546 4.50 2.90 9.08
C ARG A 546 5.62 1.89 9.24
N THR A 547 5.89 1.49 10.46
CA THR A 547 6.97 0.56 10.77
C THR A 547 6.48 -0.85 11.03
N THR A 548 7.28 -1.83 10.64
CA THR A 548 7.11 -3.25 10.94
C THR A 548 8.43 -3.82 11.42
N GLU A 549 8.37 -4.94 12.15
CA GLU A 549 9.56 -5.66 12.58
C GLU A 549 10.08 -6.57 11.44
N CYS A 550 11.39 -6.51 11.21
CA CYS A 550 12.03 -7.41 10.25
C CYS A 550 12.13 -8.82 10.86
N HIS A 551 11.53 -9.82 10.22
CA HIS A 551 11.57 -11.23 10.65
C HIS A 551 12.98 -11.84 10.79
N LEU A 552 14.02 -11.22 10.21
CA LEU A 552 15.40 -11.69 10.31
C LEU A 552 16.13 -11.08 11.52
N CYS A 553 15.98 -9.77 11.75
CA CYS A 553 16.77 -9.05 12.76
C CYS A 553 15.96 -8.42 13.91
N ASP A 554 14.63 -8.45 13.84
CA ASP A 554 13.66 -7.77 14.73
C ASP A 554 13.90 -6.26 14.83
N LYS A 555 14.62 -5.66 13.88
CA LYS A 555 14.72 -4.20 13.80
C LYS A 555 13.40 -3.64 13.28
N ILE A 556 12.98 -2.54 13.88
CA ILE A 556 11.82 -1.77 13.46
C ILE A 556 12.23 -1.00 12.19
N VAL A 557 11.61 -1.33 11.06
CA VAL A 557 11.90 -0.76 9.73
C VAL A 557 10.61 -0.21 9.14
N ARG A 558 10.69 0.90 8.40
CA ARG A 558 9.54 1.46 7.69
C ARG A 558 9.14 0.55 6.53
N LEU A 559 7.84 0.42 6.26
CA LEU A 559 7.32 -0.44 5.19
C LEU A 559 7.94 -0.10 3.83
N LYS A 560 8.11 1.18 3.52
CA LYS A 560 8.76 1.63 2.27
C LYS A 560 10.23 1.23 2.15
N ASP A 561 10.91 1.05 3.28
CA ASP A 561 12.33 0.72 3.35
C ASP A 561 12.57 -0.79 3.55
N MET A 562 11.52 -1.61 3.63
CA MET A 562 11.67 -3.05 3.88
C MET A 562 12.41 -3.75 2.74
N GLU A 563 12.13 -3.40 1.48
CA GLU A 563 12.81 -4.00 0.33
C GLU A 563 14.32 -3.68 0.32
N THR A 564 14.70 -2.43 0.65
CA THR A 564 16.11 -2.02 0.70
C THR A 564 16.80 -2.65 1.92
N HIS A 565 16.10 -2.77 3.03
CA HIS A 565 16.57 -3.47 4.23
C HIS A 565 16.83 -4.97 3.98
N LEU A 566 15.93 -5.66 3.27
CA LEU A 566 16.13 -7.06 2.88
C LEU A 566 17.29 -7.22 1.88
N LYS A 567 17.46 -6.29 0.94
CA LYS A 567 18.64 -6.26 0.06
C LYS A 567 19.94 -6.08 0.86
N HIS A 568 19.94 -5.26 1.90
CA HIS A 568 21.08 -5.14 2.81
C HIS A 568 21.38 -6.47 3.51
N HIS A 569 20.35 -7.22 3.92
CA HIS A 569 20.54 -8.57 4.45
C HIS A 569 21.20 -9.50 3.43
N GLU A 570 20.77 -9.49 2.15
CA GLU A 570 21.42 -10.30 1.10
C GLU A 570 22.89 -9.91 0.88
N LEU A 571 23.20 -8.61 0.87
CA LEU A 571 24.58 -8.14 0.74
C LEU A 571 25.43 -8.54 1.96
N ASP A 572 24.87 -8.47 3.16
CA ASP A 572 25.52 -8.94 4.38
C ASP A 572 25.75 -10.46 4.36
N LYS A 573 24.90 -11.27 3.72
CA LYS A 573 25.14 -12.72 3.59
C LYS A 573 26.42 -13.00 2.81
N VAL A 574 26.66 -12.27 1.72
CA VAL A 574 27.83 -12.47 0.85
C VAL A 574 29.12 -12.03 1.54
N SER A 575 29.08 -10.99 2.38
CA SER A 575 30.26 -10.49 3.08
C SER A 575 30.65 -11.31 4.32
N ARG A 576 29.79 -12.22 4.78
CA ARG A 576 30.07 -13.07 5.95
C ARG A 576 31.18 -14.08 5.66
N LEU A 577 32.14 -14.14 6.57
CA LEU A 577 33.16 -15.19 6.56
C LEU A 577 32.54 -16.53 6.91
N LYS A 578 33.11 -17.59 6.34
CA LYS A 578 32.71 -18.97 6.58
C LYS A 578 32.83 -19.33 8.07
N PRO A 579 31.84 -20.02 8.65
CA PRO A 579 31.88 -20.42 10.06
C PRO A 579 33.05 -21.37 10.33
N PRO A 580 33.88 -21.11 11.35
CA PRO A 580 34.92 -22.05 11.73
C PRO A 580 34.30 -23.33 12.31
N ILE A 581 34.51 -24.46 11.63
CA ILE A 581 34.01 -25.77 12.06
C ILE A 581 34.96 -26.42 13.08
N CYS A 582 34.42 -27.30 13.93
CA CYS A 582 35.25 -28.12 14.82
C CYS A 582 36.19 -29.01 14.01
N ARG A 583 37.47 -29.07 14.39
CA ARG A 583 38.50 -29.92 13.75
C ARG A 583 38.23 -31.43 13.85
N ASN A 584 37.34 -31.86 14.74
CA ASN A 584 36.94 -33.27 14.81
C ASN A 584 36.00 -33.59 13.64
N GLU A 585 36.42 -34.47 12.73
CA GLU A 585 35.68 -34.80 11.50
C GLU A 585 34.29 -35.37 11.79
N ASN A 586 34.15 -36.09 12.92
CA ASN A 586 32.87 -36.66 13.35
C ASN A 586 31.97 -35.66 14.09
N CYS A 587 32.38 -34.39 14.22
CA CYS A 587 31.63 -33.37 14.95
C CYS A 587 30.90 -32.44 13.99
N GLY A 588 29.57 -32.37 14.12
CA GLY A 588 28.71 -31.43 13.41
C GLY A 588 28.45 -30.14 14.20
N ARG A 589 29.48 -29.58 14.87
CA ARG A 589 29.41 -28.30 15.59
C ARG A 589 30.49 -27.34 15.09
N THR A 590 30.20 -26.05 15.21
CA THR A 590 31.17 -24.96 14.99
C THR A 590 32.11 -24.81 16.20
N MET A 591 33.24 -24.10 16.03
CA MET A 591 34.23 -23.91 17.10
C MET A 591 33.69 -23.05 18.25
N PHE A 592 33.02 -21.94 17.92
CA PHE A 592 32.58 -20.92 18.87
C PHE A 592 31.07 -20.91 19.12
N GLY A 593 30.34 -21.82 18.48
CA GLY A 593 28.88 -21.92 18.54
C GLY A 593 28.19 -20.87 17.65
N VAL A 594 26.93 -21.13 17.38
CA VAL A 594 26.04 -20.22 16.64
C VAL A 594 25.18 -19.46 17.65
N GLY A 595 25.21 -18.12 17.58
CA GLY A 595 24.35 -17.26 18.40
C GLY A 595 22.89 -17.29 17.95
N PRO A 596 21.96 -16.72 18.75
CA PRO A 596 20.59 -16.52 18.29
C PRO A 596 20.59 -15.70 16.99
N LYS A 597 19.68 -16.02 16.06
CA LYS A 597 19.51 -15.32 14.76
C LYS A 597 20.71 -15.43 13.81
N GLY A 598 21.34 -16.60 13.75
CA GLY A 598 22.32 -16.90 12.70
C GLY A 598 23.64 -16.11 12.77
N GLN A 599 23.93 -15.47 13.92
CA GLN A 599 25.26 -14.89 14.17
C GLN A 599 26.27 -16.00 14.43
N VAL A 600 27.08 -16.30 13.42
CA VAL A 600 28.24 -17.16 13.58
C VAL A 600 29.29 -16.41 14.39
N ARG A 601 29.65 -16.94 15.56
CA ARG A 601 30.75 -16.38 16.36
C ARG A 601 32.08 -16.73 15.70
N GLN A 602 32.91 -15.72 15.47
CA GLN A 602 34.25 -15.89 14.88
C GLN A 602 35.38 -15.86 15.94
N ALA A 603 35.09 -15.38 17.15
CA ALA A 603 36.04 -15.27 18.23
C ALA A 603 35.61 -16.09 19.46
N ALA A 604 36.60 -16.63 20.15
CA ALA A 604 36.43 -17.30 21.43
C ALA A 604 35.78 -16.35 22.44
N SER A 605 34.79 -16.83 23.21
CA SER A 605 34.41 -16.15 24.44
C SER A 605 35.59 -16.16 25.43
N THR A 606 35.61 -15.25 26.40
CA THR A 606 36.69 -15.15 27.42
C THR A 606 36.96 -16.49 28.14
N GLU A 607 35.97 -17.39 28.19
CA GLU A 607 36.06 -18.74 28.76
C GLU A 607 36.70 -19.81 27.84
N GLN A 608 36.82 -19.53 26.53
CA GLN A 608 37.33 -20.44 25.50
C GLN A 608 38.76 -20.12 25.03
N ALA A 609 39.41 -19.12 25.62
CA ALA A 609 40.71 -18.59 25.20
C ALA A 609 41.92 -19.55 25.33
N GLN A 610 41.73 -20.78 25.81
CA GLN A 610 42.79 -21.81 25.96
C GLN A 610 42.73 -22.95 24.94
N ASN A 611 41.95 -22.81 23.87
CA ASN A 611 41.70 -23.89 22.92
C ASN A 611 42.59 -23.81 21.67
N ASP A 612 43.88 -24.10 21.84
CA ASP A 612 44.90 -24.01 20.78
C ASP A 612 44.81 -25.12 19.71
N ILE A 613 43.79 -26.00 19.77
CA ILE A 613 43.68 -27.21 18.93
C ILE A 613 42.55 -27.09 17.88
N GLY A 614 41.70 -26.06 17.98
CA GLY A 614 40.58 -25.84 17.05
C GLY A 614 39.39 -26.80 17.25
N LEU A 615 39.13 -27.22 18.48
CA LEU A 615 37.97 -28.07 18.82
C LEU A 615 36.81 -27.22 19.36
N CYS A 616 35.56 -27.69 19.27
CA CYS A 616 34.46 -27.05 19.99
C CYS A 616 34.57 -27.29 21.50
N SER A 617 33.88 -26.48 22.32
CA SER A 617 33.89 -26.58 23.79
C SER A 617 33.62 -27.99 24.34
N ILE A 618 32.71 -28.73 23.69
CA ILE A 618 32.33 -30.09 24.11
C ILE A 618 33.40 -31.12 23.73
N CYS A 619 34.05 -30.95 22.56
CA CYS A 619 35.14 -31.83 22.16
C CYS A 619 36.43 -31.56 22.95
N PHE A 620 36.64 -30.31 23.37
CA PHE A 620 37.80 -29.88 24.15
C PHE A 620 37.64 -30.12 25.66
N GLY A 621 36.42 -30.11 26.21
CA GLY A 621 36.14 -30.30 27.63
C GLY A 621 36.87 -31.50 28.28
N PRO A 622 36.87 -32.71 27.69
CA PRO A 622 37.61 -33.87 28.24
C PRO A 622 39.14 -33.74 28.21
N LEU A 623 39.67 -32.80 27.42
CA LEU A 623 41.10 -32.54 27.28
C LEU A 623 41.57 -31.35 28.15
N TYR A 624 40.62 -30.53 28.59
CA TYR A 624 40.85 -29.33 29.40
C TYR A 624 41.36 -29.69 30.80
N VAL A 625 42.41 -28.99 31.22
CA VAL A 625 42.95 -29.03 32.57
C VAL A 625 43.44 -27.62 32.88
N SER A 626 43.10 -27.09 34.06
CA SER A 626 43.49 -25.73 34.50
C SER A 626 45.00 -25.57 34.78
N MET A 627 45.77 -26.65 34.71
CA MET A 627 47.23 -26.62 34.92
C MET A 627 47.95 -26.11 33.67
N HIS A 628 48.74 -25.07 33.84
CA HIS A 628 49.54 -24.44 32.78
C HIS A 628 50.60 -25.43 32.23
N ASP A 629 50.47 -25.83 30.96
CA ASP A 629 51.36 -26.76 30.24
C ASP A 629 52.01 -26.04 29.05
N PRO A 630 53.17 -25.38 29.21
CA PRO A 630 53.80 -24.57 28.18
C PRO A 630 54.38 -25.36 26.99
N GLU A 631 54.58 -26.68 27.12
CA GLU A 631 55.09 -27.55 26.04
C GLU A 631 54.00 -28.43 25.40
N GLY A 632 52.76 -28.40 25.91
CA GLY A 632 51.63 -29.21 25.42
C GLY A 632 51.84 -30.74 25.56
N LYS A 633 52.85 -31.20 26.30
CA LYS A 633 53.18 -32.63 26.43
C LYS A 633 52.11 -33.38 27.20
N ALA A 634 51.49 -32.77 28.21
CA ALA A 634 50.42 -33.40 28.97
C ALA A 634 49.13 -33.50 28.14
N LEU A 635 48.87 -32.49 27.31
CA LEU A 635 47.77 -32.50 26.35
C LEU A 635 47.94 -33.62 25.31
N ARG A 636 49.13 -33.77 24.71
CA ARG A 636 49.43 -34.87 23.76
C ARG A 636 49.23 -36.26 24.39
N ARG A 637 49.69 -36.46 25.63
CA ARG A 637 49.46 -37.72 26.38
C ARG A 637 47.98 -38.00 26.68
N ARG A 638 47.14 -36.96 26.82
CA ARG A 638 45.68 -37.14 26.99
C ARG A 638 45.02 -37.54 25.68
N ILE A 639 45.40 -36.92 24.57
CA ILE A 639 44.92 -37.29 23.23
C ILE A 639 45.32 -38.73 22.90
N GLU A 640 46.57 -39.13 23.20
CA GLU A 640 47.07 -40.49 23.02
C GLU A 640 46.23 -41.52 23.79
N ARG A 641 45.97 -41.26 25.09
CA ARG A 641 45.12 -42.12 25.92
C ARG A 641 43.69 -42.25 25.36
N ARG A 642 43.14 -41.15 24.81
CA ARG A 642 41.80 -41.16 24.23
C ARG A 642 41.73 -42.04 22.99
N TYR A 643 42.69 -41.92 22.07
CA TYR A 643 42.77 -42.78 20.88
C TYR A 643 42.98 -44.25 21.24
N LEU A 644 43.85 -44.55 22.21
CA LEU A 644 44.07 -45.91 22.70
C LEU A 644 42.77 -46.51 23.27
N GLY A 645 42.03 -45.76 24.09
CA GLY A 645 40.72 -46.19 24.59
C GLY A 645 39.71 -46.45 23.47
N GLN A 646 39.62 -45.55 22.47
CA GLN A 646 38.69 -45.73 21.34
C GLN A 646 38.99 -46.99 20.52
N LEU A 647 40.27 -47.35 20.34
CA LEU A 647 40.68 -48.49 19.53
C LEU A 647 40.71 -49.82 20.30
N MET A 648 41.07 -49.81 21.59
CA MET A 648 41.18 -51.03 22.40
C MET A 648 39.83 -51.45 22.99
N THR A 649 39.16 -50.55 23.71
CA THR A 649 37.90 -50.83 24.41
C THR A 649 36.69 -50.44 23.57
N GLY A 650 36.80 -49.41 22.72
CA GLY A 650 35.65 -48.83 22.03
C GLY A 650 34.84 -47.91 22.96
N CYS A 651 33.91 -47.17 22.38
CA CYS A 651 33.08 -46.21 23.12
C CYS A 651 31.75 -46.79 23.63
N GLY A 652 31.36 -48.00 23.21
CA GLY A 652 30.15 -48.69 23.67
C GLY A 652 28.82 -48.09 23.21
N LYS A 653 28.84 -47.08 22.32
CA LYS A 653 27.64 -46.36 21.84
C LYS A 653 27.14 -46.95 20.52
N ALA A 654 25.83 -47.23 20.43
CA ALA A 654 25.19 -47.79 19.23
C ALA A 654 25.18 -46.83 18.02
N HIS A 655 25.08 -45.51 18.25
CA HIS A 655 25.08 -44.51 17.17
C HIS A 655 26.47 -44.15 16.65
N CYS A 656 27.54 -44.67 17.25
CA CYS A 656 28.90 -44.27 16.89
C CYS A 656 29.23 -44.69 15.44
N ALA A 657 29.58 -43.73 14.59
CA ALA A 657 30.03 -43.95 13.22
C ALA A 657 31.53 -43.71 12.99
N ASN A 658 32.32 -43.53 14.05
CA ASN A 658 33.74 -43.19 13.92
C ASN A 658 34.59 -44.38 13.46
N SER A 659 35.35 -44.20 12.37
CA SER A 659 36.27 -45.20 11.78
C SER A 659 37.49 -45.51 12.66
N TRP A 660 37.80 -44.67 13.65
CA TRP A 660 38.87 -44.83 14.64
C TRP A 660 38.36 -45.32 16.00
N CYS A 661 37.17 -45.92 16.04
CA CYS A 661 36.61 -46.55 17.23
C CYS A 661 36.28 -48.02 16.95
N LYS A 662 36.63 -48.91 17.89
CA LYS A 662 36.29 -50.34 17.80
C LYS A 662 34.78 -50.57 17.67
N THR A 663 33.98 -49.89 18.50
CA THR A 663 32.51 -49.94 18.44
C THR A 663 31.97 -49.31 17.15
N GLY A 664 32.56 -48.18 16.71
CA GLY A 664 32.09 -47.50 15.49
C GLY A 664 32.33 -48.29 14.21
N ARG A 665 33.47 -48.98 14.11
CA ARG A 665 33.76 -49.90 13.00
C ARG A 665 32.84 -51.12 12.99
N ALA A 666 32.52 -51.68 14.17
CA ALA A 666 31.57 -52.77 14.29
C ALA A 666 30.16 -52.35 13.82
N ASN A 667 29.72 -51.14 14.19
CA ASN A 667 28.43 -50.59 13.75
C ASN A 667 28.40 -50.28 12.24
N ALA A 668 29.53 -49.89 11.65
CA ALA A 668 29.66 -49.57 10.23
C ALA A 668 29.99 -50.78 9.33
N GLY A 669 30.13 -51.98 9.90
CA GLY A 669 30.50 -53.20 9.14
C GLY A 669 31.92 -53.20 8.57
N LEU A 670 32.84 -52.40 9.14
CA LEU A 670 34.23 -52.29 8.69
C LEU A 670 35.14 -53.26 9.45
N ASP A 671 36.19 -53.76 8.78
CA ASP A 671 37.16 -54.69 9.39
C ASP A 671 37.76 -54.12 10.69
N PRO A 672 37.86 -54.92 11.77
CA PRO A 672 38.40 -54.47 13.04
C PRO A 672 39.88 -54.10 12.89
N LYS A 673 40.25 -52.88 13.30
CA LYS A 673 41.65 -52.49 13.47
C LYS A 673 42.30 -53.33 14.60
N PRO A 674 43.62 -53.53 14.59
CA PRO A 674 44.31 -54.30 15.62
C PRO A 674 44.01 -53.72 17.01
N SER A 675 43.75 -54.60 17.97
CA SER A 675 43.29 -54.25 19.32
C SER A 675 44.40 -54.34 20.39
N SER A 676 45.60 -54.77 19.98
CA SER A 676 46.76 -54.85 20.87
C SER A 676 47.48 -53.50 20.98
N ALA A 677 47.89 -53.11 22.20
CA ALA A 677 48.60 -51.85 22.41
C ALA A 677 49.90 -51.74 21.58
N ARG A 678 50.53 -52.88 21.26
CA ARG A 678 51.77 -52.95 20.48
C ARG A 678 51.58 -52.58 19.00
N GLU A 679 50.38 -52.82 18.45
CA GLU A 679 50.03 -52.56 17.05
C GLU A 679 49.26 -51.24 16.87
N VAL A 680 48.61 -50.72 17.92
CA VAL A 680 47.89 -49.45 17.90
C VAL A 680 48.82 -48.24 18.04
N LEU A 681 49.87 -48.33 18.88
CA LEU A 681 50.81 -47.22 19.10
C LEU A 681 51.48 -46.69 17.80
N PRO A 682 51.91 -47.53 16.85
CA PRO A 682 52.42 -47.08 15.54
C PRO A 682 51.39 -46.31 14.69
N LEU A 683 50.09 -46.59 14.86
CA LEU A 683 49.00 -45.92 14.11
C LEU A 683 48.62 -44.55 14.69
N VAL A 684 48.79 -44.37 16.00
CA VAL A 684 48.43 -43.13 16.71
C VAL A 684 49.58 -42.11 16.71
N LYS A 685 50.83 -42.55 16.68
CA LYS A 685 52.02 -41.66 16.63
C LYS A 685 51.99 -40.62 15.48
N PRO A 686 51.60 -40.96 14.24
CA PRO A 686 51.47 -39.99 13.16
C PRO A 686 50.39 -38.93 13.43
N LEU A 687 49.24 -39.35 13.98
CA LEU A 687 48.13 -38.44 14.33
C LEU A 687 48.48 -37.48 15.47
N LEU A 688 49.38 -37.89 16.37
CA LEU A 688 49.89 -37.01 17.44
C LEU A 688 50.93 -36.01 16.90
N ALA A 689 51.70 -36.40 15.88
CA ALA A 689 52.69 -35.55 15.24
C ALA A 689 52.03 -34.42 14.41
N SER A 690 50.81 -34.64 13.91
CA SER A 690 50.05 -33.65 13.15
C SER A 690 49.11 -32.75 13.96
N ILE A 691 49.09 -32.88 15.28
CA ILE A 691 48.38 -31.94 16.16
C ILE A 691 48.74 -30.46 15.92
N PRO A 692 50.02 -30.06 15.70
CA PRO A 692 50.34 -28.67 15.42
C PRO A 692 49.88 -28.18 14.03
N ASN A 693 49.56 -29.08 13.10
CA ASN A 693 49.02 -28.71 11.78
C ASN A 693 47.50 -28.50 11.87
N MET A 694 47.01 -27.27 11.76
CA MET A 694 45.57 -26.97 11.89
C MET A 694 44.70 -27.55 10.76
N ASN A 695 45.30 -27.95 9.64
CA ASN A 695 44.57 -28.44 8.47
C ASN A 695 44.30 -29.95 8.47
N GLU A 696 44.86 -30.71 9.42
CA GLU A 696 44.65 -32.17 9.48
C GLU A 696 43.52 -32.53 10.46
N PRO A 697 42.54 -33.38 10.07
CA PRO A 697 41.38 -33.70 10.92
C PRO A 697 41.74 -34.57 12.12
N LEU A 698 40.94 -34.44 13.19
CA LEU A 698 40.99 -35.31 14.37
C LEU A 698 39.78 -36.25 14.39
N TYR A 699 39.96 -37.45 14.97
CA TYR A 699 38.96 -38.53 14.91
C TYR A 699 38.48 -38.95 16.29
N PHE A 700 37.75 -38.07 16.98
CA PHE A 700 37.19 -38.38 18.29
C PHE A 700 35.74 -38.84 18.22
N CYS A 701 35.36 -39.78 19.08
CA CYS A 701 33.96 -40.13 19.28
C CYS A 701 33.21 -38.90 19.82
N ALA A 702 32.13 -38.53 19.11
CA ALA A 702 31.24 -37.44 19.46
C ALA A 702 29.91 -37.96 20.06
N ASP A 703 29.03 -37.04 20.39
CA ASP A 703 27.67 -37.27 20.82
C ASP A 703 26.72 -37.50 19.63
N GLU A 704 25.57 -38.11 19.92
CA GLU A 704 24.59 -38.53 18.91
C GLU A 704 24.09 -37.37 18.06
N THR A 705 23.69 -36.27 18.70
CA THR A 705 23.17 -35.07 18.03
C THR A 705 24.20 -34.42 17.10
N SER A 706 25.48 -34.47 17.47
CA SER A 706 26.58 -33.94 16.66
C SER A 706 26.89 -34.84 15.46
N GLN A 707 26.78 -36.17 15.62
CA GLN A 707 26.97 -37.10 14.50
C GLN A 707 25.79 -37.11 13.53
N THR A 708 24.56 -36.98 14.03
CA THR A 708 23.37 -36.84 13.18
C THR A 708 23.40 -35.49 12.44
N SER A 709 23.67 -34.38 13.13
CA SER A 709 23.76 -33.06 12.49
C SER A 709 24.85 -33.03 11.40
N ARG A 710 25.99 -33.68 11.63
CA ARG A 710 27.07 -33.80 10.62
C ARG A 710 26.61 -34.53 9.36
N LYS A 711 25.95 -35.69 9.52
CA LYS A 711 25.43 -36.47 8.37
C LYS A 711 24.37 -35.69 7.59
N LEU A 712 23.46 -35.00 8.29
CA LEU A 712 22.46 -34.13 7.65
C LEU A 712 23.13 -32.98 6.89
N ALA A 713 24.16 -32.34 7.47
CA ALA A 713 24.92 -31.28 6.82
C ALA A 713 25.65 -31.77 5.56
N GLU A 714 26.23 -32.99 5.59
CA GLU A 714 26.88 -33.60 4.43
C GLU A 714 25.87 -33.93 3.31
N MET A 715 24.67 -34.40 3.65
CA MET A 715 23.59 -34.59 2.68
C MET A 715 23.16 -33.26 2.05
N MET A 716 22.98 -32.20 2.84
CA MET A 716 22.65 -30.87 2.33
C MET A 716 23.75 -30.29 1.43
N THR A 717 25.02 -30.54 1.77
CA THR A 717 26.16 -30.11 0.94
C THR A 717 26.16 -30.81 -0.42
N SER A 718 25.68 -32.06 -0.49
CA SER A 718 25.62 -32.82 -1.75
C SER A 718 24.66 -32.21 -2.78
N GLU A 719 23.73 -31.35 -2.36
CA GLU A 719 22.86 -30.57 -3.25
C GLU A 719 23.63 -29.46 -4.00
N GLY A 720 24.82 -29.08 -3.51
CA GLY A 720 25.73 -28.15 -4.18
C GLY A 720 25.40 -26.65 -4.01
N VAL A 721 24.32 -26.31 -3.31
CA VAL A 721 23.83 -24.93 -3.14
C VAL A 721 24.60 -24.15 -2.06
N TRP A 722 25.01 -24.82 -0.97
CA TRP A 722 25.70 -24.20 0.16
C TRP A 722 27.01 -24.93 0.50
N ASP A 723 27.95 -24.19 1.11
CA ASP A 723 29.18 -24.76 1.65
C ASP A 723 28.92 -25.61 2.91
N LEU A 724 29.72 -26.67 3.09
CA LEU A 724 29.65 -27.59 4.23
C LEU A 724 29.71 -26.85 5.59
N ASP A 725 30.53 -25.81 5.68
CA ASP A 725 30.70 -25.02 6.90
C ASP A 725 29.37 -24.41 7.37
N TRP A 726 28.61 -23.86 6.42
CA TRP A 726 27.30 -23.27 6.70
C TRP A 726 26.25 -24.34 7.03
N CYS A 727 26.29 -25.49 6.35
CA CYS A 727 25.40 -26.60 6.66
C CYS A 727 25.63 -27.14 8.09
N ILE A 728 26.87 -27.16 8.56
CA ILE A 728 27.21 -27.55 9.94
C ILE A 728 26.69 -26.52 10.95
N ALA A 729 26.84 -25.22 10.65
CA ALA A 729 26.30 -24.16 11.49
C ALA A 729 24.77 -24.24 11.58
N ALA A 730 24.08 -24.51 10.48
CA ALA A 730 22.63 -24.70 10.44
C ALA A 730 22.19 -25.90 11.30
N GLY A 731 22.92 -27.02 11.18
CA GLY A 731 22.64 -28.23 11.97
C GLY A 731 22.81 -28.02 13.47
N GLU A 732 23.76 -27.18 13.89
CA GLU A 732 23.94 -26.79 15.28
C GLU A 732 22.82 -25.87 15.79
N ALA A 733 22.38 -24.90 14.98
CA ALA A 733 21.33 -23.95 15.35
C ALA A 733 19.95 -24.62 15.51
N GLU A 734 19.57 -25.46 14.54
CA GLU A 734 18.21 -26.05 14.46
C GLU A 734 18.11 -27.47 15.02
N LYS A 735 19.16 -27.93 15.73
CA LYS A 735 19.21 -29.24 16.39
C LYS A 735 18.90 -30.43 15.44
N GLY A 736 19.26 -30.30 14.16
CA GLY A 736 19.17 -31.39 13.17
C GLY A 736 17.80 -31.62 12.52
N ASN A 737 16.96 -30.59 12.35
CA ASN A 737 15.75 -30.66 11.50
C ASN A 737 16.05 -30.11 10.09
N MET A 738 15.81 -30.92 9.05
CA MET A 738 16.17 -30.59 7.66
C MET A 738 15.47 -29.35 7.10
N ASP A 739 14.16 -29.19 7.33
CA ASP A 739 13.41 -28.06 6.76
C ASP A 739 13.82 -26.74 7.41
N LYS A 740 13.96 -26.74 8.74
CA LYS A 740 14.44 -25.58 9.48
C LYS A 740 15.89 -25.23 9.15
N MET A 741 16.73 -26.24 8.88
CA MET A 741 18.10 -26.02 8.41
C MET A 741 18.09 -25.31 7.05
N ARG A 742 17.18 -25.63 6.13
CA ARG A 742 17.03 -24.94 4.84
C ARG A 742 16.59 -23.49 5.03
N ASP A 743 15.56 -23.25 5.83
CA ASP A 743 15.09 -21.90 6.13
C ASP A 743 16.20 -21.04 6.74
N TRP A 744 16.97 -21.62 7.67
CA TRP A 744 18.13 -20.96 8.28
C TRP A 744 19.23 -20.68 7.26
N LEU A 745 19.55 -21.62 6.38
CA LEU A 745 20.57 -21.44 5.33
C LEU A 745 20.14 -20.36 4.33
N GLN A 746 18.88 -20.36 3.91
CA GLN A 746 18.35 -19.34 3.00
C GLN A 746 18.36 -17.95 3.66
N ALA A 747 18.10 -17.88 4.97
CA ALA A 747 18.11 -16.63 5.72
C ALA A 747 19.53 -16.09 6.02
N TRP A 748 20.54 -16.95 6.15
CA TRP A 748 21.82 -16.53 6.76
C TRP A 748 23.09 -16.90 5.99
N ALA A 749 23.04 -17.89 5.10
CA ALA A 749 24.19 -18.38 4.35
C ALA A 749 24.21 -17.84 2.92
N PRO A 750 25.39 -17.48 2.39
CA PRO A 750 25.55 -17.20 0.97
C PRO A 750 25.37 -18.49 0.15
N THR A 751 24.69 -18.38 -0.99
CA THR A 751 24.62 -19.44 -2.00
C THR A 751 25.91 -19.45 -2.81
N ARG A 752 26.35 -20.64 -3.22
CA ARG A 752 27.57 -20.85 -4.00
C ARG A 752 27.52 -20.29 -5.42
#